data_AF-A0A3N9V2I8-F1
#
_entry.id   AF-A0A3N9V2I8-F1
#
_cell.length_a   1.000
_cell.length_b   1.000
_cell.length_c   1.000
_cell.angle_alpha   90.00
_cell.angle_beta   90.00
_cell.angle_gamma   90.00
#
_symmetry.space_group_name_H-M   'P 1'
#
loop_
_entity.id
_entity.type
_entity.pdbx_description
1 polymer ?
#
loop_
_entity_poly.entity_id
_entity_poly.type
_entity_poly.pdbx_seq_one_letter_code
_entity_poly.pdbx_strand_id
1 'polypeptide(L)'
;MKTSMKLAFLPAMMLMIGLTACIQKSHAGEKYFIEPYCDSPGTEVGNTDKIKVLIVTGGHPFDREEFFALFQGYDDIQYEEFELKDESEVFEDISTLDYDVMVLYHMTQEISQKRRDNFVRLLKEQGIGLVVVHHAEAAYQSWLEYHQIIGTAYIYTDVEIDGKLWLPHCTNKIGMDIPVYVRDNKHPITRGMKDFHIKEETYKGRWWAKDNHLLLTTDHPDNDEPLAWTRQYGHSRVFNVQFGHDKEGFASPEFRELIVRGIRWTAGVRQSTNFSTRNTGPKNSSANGEMLQTNSSETVKDADGNIYHTVKIGNQLWTVENLRTTRYNDGTPIPNVTDDEGWKSLTTPGFCYYENDPENGKKYGVLYNWYAASSDKIAPKGWRVPTHSDQIALRDYLIVNGYNYDGTIEENKVAKSMAAKTDWIYKATNEGGGPVSDIGTVGNNPETNNRSGFSALPAGSRWNDGSFHAIGTSVYWWSTTPDTSIIKAHMSSVHTWYAKYGNNQHHKRSGFCIRLVRDLENKEDKKDESGLFSPDNTGTMNLPTITINDIRKGLVAYWPLDNLSTTTPDLSGNRNHLQAMNLTAADVVSGKQGNAISFNGINSLLLCFAENGSGLPACSHPACTVAMWVKGSTANETGRVFSETTNARSPLVAISTDRRAPEGVVDLYMRADNDTTLVSHHRTSLVAFDNAWHHIAWVDDQGKARLYVDGILDTNGLTYTPGPITPTLTVLGGVLRYNEVLFPFQGLIDDVAIWSRALSDAEVSFVMNTGFSNLTREITKN
;
A
#
# COMPACT_ATOMS: atom_id res chain seq x y z
N MET A 1 -28.46 -61.09 -49.05
CA MET A 1 -27.51 -60.81 -50.17
C MET A 1 -26.17 -60.48 -49.51
N LYS A 2 -25.06 -61.16 -49.82
CA LYS A 2 -24.08 -60.84 -50.90
C LYS A 2 -23.64 -59.35 -50.88
N THR A 3 -22.38 -58.92 -50.80
CA THR A 3 -21.00 -59.50 -50.60
C THR A 3 -20.01 -58.28 -50.68
N SER A 4 -18.75 -58.20 -50.23
CA SER A 4 -17.77 -58.96 -49.38
C SER A 4 -16.44 -58.08 -49.33
N MET A 5 -15.24 -58.38 -48.78
CA MET A 5 -14.56 -59.55 -48.18
C MET A 5 -13.20 -59.14 -47.52
N LYS A 6 -12.74 -59.82 -46.45
CA LYS A 6 -11.32 -59.94 -45.95
C LYS A 6 -10.65 -58.69 -45.30
N LEU A 7 -9.82 -58.77 -44.22
CA LEU A 7 -8.55 -59.50 -43.88
C LEU A 7 -7.29 -58.89 -44.55
N ALA A 8 -6.08 -58.78 -43.94
CA ALA A 8 -5.62 -59.07 -42.55
C ALA A 8 -4.19 -58.50 -42.27
N PHE A 9 -3.74 -58.59 -41.00
CA PHE A 9 -2.35 -58.67 -40.48
C PHE A 9 -1.30 -57.55 -40.70
N LEU A 10 -0.48 -57.35 -39.65
CA LEU A 10 0.83 -56.66 -39.61
C LEU A 10 1.93 -57.47 -40.36
N PRO A 11 3.06 -56.89 -40.82
CA PRO A 11 4.17 -56.49 -39.94
C PRO A 11 4.97 -55.23 -40.38
N ALA A 12 6.13 -54.99 -39.73
CA ALA A 12 6.94 -53.79 -39.81
C ALA A 12 8.34 -54.01 -40.46
N MET A 13 9.20 -52.98 -40.37
CA MET A 13 10.65 -53.06 -40.07
C MET A 13 11.68 -52.71 -41.17
N MET A 14 12.61 -51.79 -40.83
CA MET A 14 13.95 -51.52 -41.42
C MET A 14 14.07 -51.01 -42.88
N LEU A 15 15.19 -50.41 -43.34
CA LEU A 15 16.23 -49.53 -42.71
C LEU A 15 17.20 -48.96 -43.78
N MET A 16 17.32 -47.63 -43.88
CA MET A 16 18.46 -46.81 -44.40
C MET A 16 19.15 -47.10 -45.77
N ILE A 17 19.91 -46.08 -46.22
CA ILE A 17 20.85 -46.02 -47.37
C ILE A 17 20.17 -46.05 -48.76
N GLY A 18 20.47 -45.16 -49.71
CA GLY A 18 21.32 -43.96 -49.70
C GLY A 18 21.88 -43.60 -51.09
N LEU A 19 22.48 -42.42 -51.23
CA LEU A 19 23.23 -41.90 -52.40
C LEU A 19 22.40 -41.53 -53.67
N THR A 20 22.80 -40.61 -54.58
CA THR A 20 23.76 -39.46 -54.56
C THR A 20 23.60 -38.63 -55.87
N ALA A 21 24.08 -37.37 -55.86
CA ALA A 21 24.46 -36.50 -57.00
C ALA A 21 23.36 -35.75 -57.80
N CYS A 22 23.64 -34.62 -58.46
CA CYS A 22 24.67 -33.55 -58.27
C CYS A 22 24.43 -32.43 -59.31
N ILE A 23 24.71 -31.14 -59.00
CA ILE A 23 25.36 -30.14 -59.90
C ILE A 23 25.66 -28.83 -59.13
N GLN A 24 26.69 -28.09 -59.55
CA GLN A 24 27.20 -26.82 -58.95
C GLN A 24 26.52 -25.58 -59.60
N LYS A 25 26.64 -24.29 -59.23
CA LYS A 25 27.62 -23.41 -58.49
C LYS A 25 26.84 -22.08 -58.20
N SER A 26 27.23 -21.05 -57.43
CA SER A 26 28.20 -20.71 -56.36
C SER A 26 27.91 -19.23 -55.97
N HIS A 27 27.89 -18.78 -54.72
CA HIS A 27 29.02 -18.51 -53.80
C HIS A 27 28.49 -18.48 -52.33
N ALA A 28 29.27 -18.71 -51.26
CA ALA A 28 30.25 -17.86 -50.56
C ALA A 28 29.75 -16.44 -50.20
N GLY A 29 29.62 -16.05 -48.92
CA GLY A 29 29.81 -16.77 -47.64
C GLY A 29 28.95 -16.12 -46.53
N GLU A 30 28.91 -16.58 -45.27
CA GLU A 30 29.67 -17.62 -44.55
C GLU A 30 28.73 -18.51 -43.70
N LYS A 31 29.26 -19.58 -43.07
CA LYS A 31 28.52 -20.41 -42.10
C LYS A 31 29.17 -20.33 -40.71
N TYR A 32 28.36 -20.18 -39.68
CA TYR A 32 28.72 -20.58 -38.31
C TYR A 32 28.06 -21.93 -37.99
N PHE A 33 28.77 -22.76 -37.23
CA PHE A 33 28.31 -24.11 -36.86
C PHE A 33 27.39 -24.06 -35.64
N ILE A 34 26.47 -25.02 -35.57
CA ILE A 34 25.75 -25.39 -34.34
C ILE A 34 26.34 -26.75 -33.91
N GLU A 35 26.90 -26.81 -32.71
CA GLU A 35 27.24 -28.09 -32.06
C GLU A 35 26.08 -28.54 -31.15
N PRO A 36 25.79 -29.86 -31.07
CA PRO A 36 24.71 -30.40 -30.25
C PRO A 36 25.17 -30.67 -28.80
N TYR A 37 24.22 -30.75 -27.87
CA TYR A 37 24.49 -31.14 -26.48
C TYR A 37 23.56 -32.29 -26.02
N CYS A 38 24.19 -33.32 -25.45
CA CYS A 38 23.65 -34.54 -24.83
C CYS A 38 24.42 -34.73 -23.51
N ASP A 39 23.90 -35.29 -22.40
CA ASP A 39 22.60 -35.88 -22.06
C ASP A 39 22.38 -35.69 -20.53
N SER A 40 21.19 -35.31 -20.05
CA SER A 40 20.07 -36.17 -19.56
C SER A 40 20.36 -36.94 -18.23
N PRO A 41 19.37 -37.50 -17.46
CA PRO A 41 17.90 -37.50 -17.63
C PRO A 41 17.06 -37.11 -16.37
N GLY A 42 15.75 -36.91 -16.56
CA GLY A 42 14.72 -36.97 -15.50
C GLY A 42 14.18 -35.62 -15.02
N THR A 43 12.87 -35.31 -15.07
CA THR A 43 11.71 -36.12 -15.49
C THR A 43 10.88 -35.39 -16.55
N GLU A 44 10.40 -36.12 -17.55
CA GLU A 44 9.24 -35.68 -18.33
C GLU A 44 8.01 -35.71 -17.40
N VAL A 45 7.40 -34.56 -17.20
CA VAL A 45 6.00 -34.46 -16.78
C VAL A 45 5.29 -33.75 -17.91
N GLY A 46 4.52 -34.50 -18.70
CA GLY A 46 3.81 -33.94 -19.84
C GLY A 46 2.74 -32.96 -19.38
N ASN A 47 2.97 -31.67 -19.60
CA ASN A 47 1.87 -30.72 -19.74
C ASN A 47 1.58 -30.58 -21.24
N THR A 48 0.40 -31.05 -21.66
CA THR A 48 -0.05 -31.05 -23.07
C THR A 48 -0.70 -29.73 -23.48
N ASP A 49 -0.82 -28.80 -22.55
CA ASP A 49 -1.70 -27.65 -22.68
C ASP A 49 -0.95 -26.49 -23.35
N LYS A 50 -1.51 -26.02 -24.46
CA LYS A 50 -1.02 -24.87 -25.23
C LYS A 50 -1.13 -23.58 -24.41
N ILE A 51 -0.23 -22.63 -24.67
CA ILE A 51 -0.34 -21.26 -24.17
C ILE A 51 -1.64 -20.66 -24.73
N LYS A 52 -2.58 -20.34 -23.84
CA LYS A 52 -3.87 -19.71 -24.15
C LYS A 52 -3.70 -18.20 -24.22
N VAL A 53 -3.96 -17.62 -25.39
CA VAL A 53 -3.76 -16.20 -25.68
C VAL A 53 -5.10 -15.52 -25.99
N LEU A 54 -5.44 -14.49 -25.22
CA LEU A 54 -6.58 -13.61 -25.50
C LEU A 54 -6.08 -12.40 -26.32
N ILE A 55 -6.50 -12.30 -27.57
CA ILE A 55 -6.12 -11.19 -28.46
C ILE A 55 -7.23 -10.14 -28.44
N VAL A 56 -6.93 -8.98 -27.87
CA VAL A 56 -7.88 -7.88 -27.64
C VAL A 56 -7.70 -6.81 -28.72
N THR A 57 -8.69 -6.68 -29.59
CA THR A 57 -8.66 -5.81 -30.79
C THR A 57 -9.71 -4.68 -30.68
N GLY A 58 -9.76 -3.77 -31.65
CA GLY A 58 -10.85 -2.78 -31.76
C GLY A 58 -10.43 -1.32 -31.56
N GLY A 59 -11.36 -0.38 -31.75
CA GLY A 59 -11.09 1.07 -31.66
C GLY A 59 -10.26 1.68 -32.80
N HIS A 60 -9.51 0.88 -33.58
CA HIS A 60 -8.79 1.34 -34.79
C HIS A 60 -8.82 0.25 -35.90
N PRO A 61 -8.93 0.62 -37.20
CA PRO A 61 -8.82 -0.33 -38.32
C PRO A 61 -7.40 -0.89 -38.51
N PHE A 62 -7.28 -2.07 -39.14
CA PHE A 62 -6.00 -2.75 -39.44
C PHE A 62 -6.12 -3.82 -40.54
N ASP A 63 -4.99 -4.23 -41.14
CA ASP A 63 -4.89 -5.38 -42.06
C ASP A 63 -5.06 -6.71 -41.29
N ARG A 64 -6.32 -7.14 -41.14
CA ARG A 64 -6.72 -8.18 -40.18
C ARG A 64 -6.21 -9.59 -40.49
N GLU A 65 -6.20 -10.00 -41.75
CA GLU A 65 -5.79 -11.37 -42.12
C GLU A 65 -4.28 -11.55 -41.87
N GLU A 66 -3.50 -10.54 -42.26
CA GLU A 66 -2.06 -10.49 -42.11
C GLU A 66 -1.62 -10.31 -40.64
N PHE A 67 -2.35 -9.54 -39.83
CA PHE A 67 -2.13 -9.48 -38.37
C PHE A 67 -2.30 -10.87 -37.73
N PHE A 68 -3.38 -11.59 -38.05
CA PHE A 68 -3.58 -12.93 -37.48
C PHE A 68 -2.60 -13.99 -38.02
N ALA A 69 -1.96 -13.75 -39.18
CA ALA A 69 -0.90 -14.62 -39.69
C ALA A 69 0.36 -14.65 -38.81
N LEU A 70 0.58 -13.64 -37.95
CA LEU A 70 1.67 -13.61 -36.97
C LEU A 70 1.64 -14.85 -36.04
N PHE A 71 0.45 -15.20 -35.54
CA PHE A 71 0.24 -16.25 -34.53
C PHE A 71 0.06 -17.66 -35.13
N GLN A 72 -0.12 -17.77 -36.45
CA GLN A 72 -0.33 -19.05 -37.13
C GLN A 72 0.95 -19.89 -37.18
N GLY A 73 0.80 -21.22 -37.31
CA GLY A 73 1.92 -22.15 -37.53
C GLY A 73 2.73 -22.53 -36.29
N TYR A 74 2.36 -22.04 -35.11
CA TYR A 74 2.93 -22.45 -33.83
C TYR A 74 1.98 -23.43 -33.13
N ASP A 75 2.48 -24.60 -32.77
CA ASP A 75 1.70 -25.69 -32.17
C ASP A 75 1.57 -25.56 -30.65
N ASP A 76 2.44 -24.82 -29.99
CA ASP A 76 2.39 -24.49 -28.56
C ASP A 76 1.48 -23.31 -28.21
N ILE A 77 0.93 -22.60 -29.20
CA ILE A 77 0.02 -21.47 -29.00
C ILE A 77 -1.41 -21.85 -29.40
N GLN A 78 -2.39 -21.41 -28.60
CA GLN A 78 -3.81 -21.33 -28.93
C GLN A 78 -4.26 -19.90 -28.66
N TYR A 79 -4.94 -19.26 -29.62
CA TYR A 79 -5.45 -17.92 -29.45
C TYR A 79 -6.95 -17.80 -29.76
N GLU A 80 -7.62 -16.90 -29.05
CA GLU A 80 -8.99 -16.47 -29.30
C GLU A 80 -9.03 -14.94 -29.32
N GLU A 81 -9.93 -14.35 -30.12
CA GLU A 81 -10.05 -12.91 -30.27
C GLU A 81 -11.25 -12.36 -29.49
N PHE A 82 -11.05 -11.22 -28.81
CA PHE A 82 -12.14 -10.38 -28.32
C PHE A 82 -12.02 -8.97 -28.92
N GLU A 83 -12.97 -8.61 -29.78
CA GLU A 83 -13.08 -7.26 -30.35
C GLU A 83 -13.77 -6.32 -29.35
N LEU A 84 -13.03 -5.32 -28.84
CA LEU A 84 -13.59 -4.26 -28.02
C LEU A 84 -14.50 -3.35 -28.84
N LYS A 85 -15.69 -3.14 -28.30
CA LYS A 85 -16.71 -2.19 -28.74
C LYS A 85 -16.98 -1.24 -27.58
N ASP A 86 -17.57 -0.08 -27.84
CA ASP A 86 -17.67 1.01 -26.86
C ASP A 86 -18.43 0.62 -25.56
N GLU A 87 -19.24 -0.43 -25.58
CA GLU A 87 -19.97 -0.98 -24.42
C GLU A 87 -19.31 -2.22 -23.78
N SER A 88 -18.31 -2.82 -24.44
CA SER A 88 -17.96 -4.27 -24.35
C SER A 88 -17.32 -4.80 -23.05
N GLU A 89 -17.52 -6.10 -22.80
CA GLU A 89 -17.60 -6.67 -21.45
C GLU A 89 -16.38 -7.52 -21.00
N VAL A 90 -15.29 -7.63 -21.76
CA VAL A 90 -14.22 -8.64 -21.47
C VAL A 90 -13.55 -8.49 -20.10
N PHE A 91 -13.52 -7.28 -19.53
CA PHE A 91 -13.04 -7.02 -18.16
C PHE A 91 -14.18 -6.74 -17.17
N GLU A 92 -15.43 -7.05 -17.50
CA GLU A 92 -16.60 -6.85 -16.63
C GLU A 92 -16.73 -7.96 -15.57
N ASP A 93 -16.48 -9.21 -15.96
CA ASP A 93 -16.29 -10.35 -15.07
C ASP A 93 -15.07 -11.14 -15.55
N ILE A 94 -14.10 -11.33 -14.66
CA ILE A 94 -12.84 -12.03 -14.93
C ILE A 94 -12.78 -13.41 -14.26
N SER A 95 -13.86 -13.85 -13.59
CA SER A 95 -13.92 -15.14 -12.89
C SER A 95 -13.89 -16.35 -13.85
N THR A 96 -14.15 -16.11 -15.13
CA THR A 96 -14.17 -17.10 -16.22
C THR A 96 -13.01 -16.96 -17.20
N LEU A 97 -12.12 -15.97 -17.05
CA LEU A 97 -10.98 -15.77 -17.95
C LEU A 97 -9.85 -16.75 -17.65
N ASP A 98 -9.80 -17.84 -18.42
CA ASP A 98 -8.70 -18.81 -18.36
C ASP A 98 -7.71 -18.64 -19.53
N TYR A 99 -6.89 -17.59 -19.44
CA TYR A 99 -5.84 -17.28 -20.40
C TYR A 99 -4.48 -17.11 -19.71
N ASP A 100 -3.40 -17.50 -20.40
CA ASP A 100 -2.02 -17.37 -19.92
C ASP A 100 -1.39 -16.04 -20.34
N VAL A 101 -1.86 -15.46 -21.46
CA VAL A 101 -1.39 -14.19 -22.03
C VAL A 101 -2.55 -13.38 -22.61
N MET A 102 -2.51 -12.06 -22.46
CA MET A 102 -3.30 -11.10 -23.25
C MET A 102 -2.39 -10.39 -24.27
N VAL A 103 -2.86 -10.24 -25.51
CA VAL A 103 -2.22 -9.40 -26.54
C VAL A 103 -3.13 -8.22 -26.81
N LEU A 104 -2.68 -7.00 -26.52
CA LEU A 104 -3.43 -5.77 -26.78
C LEU A 104 -3.03 -5.18 -28.14
N TYR A 105 -4.03 -5.01 -29.00
CA TYR A 105 -3.91 -4.36 -30.30
C TYR A 105 -5.20 -3.55 -30.59
N HIS A 106 -5.55 -2.67 -29.65
CA HIS A 106 -6.76 -1.85 -29.68
C HIS A 106 -6.45 -0.39 -29.32
N MET A 107 -7.31 0.56 -29.72
CA MET A 107 -7.13 2.00 -29.44
C MET A 107 -8.35 2.63 -28.72
N THR A 108 -9.16 1.81 -28.04
CA THR A 108 -10.32 2.25 -27.25
C THR A 108 -9.91 3.19 -26.10
N GLN A 109 -10.75 4.19 -25.82
CA GLN A 109 -10.44 5.25 -24.85
C GLN A 109 -11.21 5.18 -23.53
N GLU A 110 -12.49 4.78 -23.60
CA GLU A 110 -13.31 4.65 -22.40
C GLU A 110 -13.21 3.25 -21.79
N ILE A 111 -13.09 3.22 -20.47
CA ILE A 111 -13.08 2.01 -19.65
C ILE A 111 -13.54 2.37 -18.24
N SER A 112 -14.58 1.68 -17.74
CA SER A 112 -15.16 1.92 -16.41
C SER A 112 -14.20 1.51 -15.30
N GLN A 113 -14.31 2.12 -14.11
CA GLN A 113 -13.38 1.85 -13.00
C GLN A 113 -13.32 0.35 -12.66
N LYS A 114 -14.47 -0.34 -12.57
CA LYS A 114 -14.52 -1.80 -12.36
C LYS A 114 -13.73 -2.59 -13.41
N ARG A 115 -13.76 -2.18 -14.68
CA ARG A 115 -12.98 -2.81 -15.77
C ARG A 115 -11.48 -2.50 -15.65
N ARG A 116 -11.11 -1.28 -15.22
CA ARG A 116 -9.73 -0.90 -14.85
C ARG A 116 -9.21 -1.78 -13.71
N ASP A 117 -9.97 -1.89 -12.61
CA ASP A 117 -9.65 -2.69 -11.43
C ASP A 117 -9.50 -4.17 -11.76
N ASN A 118 -10.38 -4.70 -12.64
CA ASN A 118 -10.35 -6.08 -13.11
C ASN A 118 -9.13 -6.37 -14.00
N PHE A 119 -8.80 -5.50 -14.96
CA PHE A 119 -7.58 -5.60 -15.76
C PHE A 119 -6.33 -5.55 -14.88
N VAL A 120 -6.30 -4.64 -13.90
CA VAL A 120 -5.21 -4.52 -12.93
C VAL A 120 -5.12 -5.75 -12.04
N ARG A 121 -6.23 -6.39 -11.66
CA ARG A 121 -6.26 -7.64 -10.88
C ARG A 121 -5.76 -8.84 -11.66
N LEU A 122 -6.14 -8.99 -12.93
CA LEU A 122 -5.56 -9.99 -13.84
C LEU A 122 -4.02 -9.89 -13.83
N LEU A 123 -3.49 -8.67 -13.89
CA LEU A 123 -2.05 -8.45 -13.96
C LEU A 123 -1.34 -8.56 -12.60
N LYS A 124 -1.86 -7.90 -11.55
CA LYS A 124 -1.20 -7.84 -10.24
C LYS A 124 -1.30 -9.15 -9.48
N GLU A 125 -2.47 -9.79 -9.48
CA GLU A 125 -2.74 -10.97 -8.66
C GLU A 125 -2.56 -12.27 -9.44
N GLN A 126 -3.23 -12.42 -10.59
CA GLN A 126 -3.23 -13.68 -11.36
C GLN A 126 -1.95 -13.89 -12.19
N GLY A 127 -1.22 -12.82 -12.51
CA GLY A 127 0.06 -12.90 -13.22
C GLY A 127 -0.05 -13.19 -14.72
N ILE A 128 -1.19 -12.86 -15.36
CA ILE A 128 -1.38 -13.09 -16.80
C ILE A 128 -0.31 -12.34 -17.62
N GLY A 129 0.31 -13.01 -18.59
CA GLY A 129 1.29 -12.35 -19.46
C GLY A 129 0.63 -11.22 -20.24
N LEU A 130 1.35 -10.11 -20.48
CA LEU A 130 0.83 -8.99 -21.27
C LEU A 130 1.76 -8.67 -22.43
N VAL A 131 1.23 -8.69 -23.64
CA VAL A 131 1.90 -8.21 -24.86
C VAL A 131 1.12 -7.00 -25.38
N VAL A 132 1.80 -5.92 -25.70
CA VAL A 132 1.21 -4.65 -26.15
C VAL A 132 1.83 -4.27 -27.49
N VAL A 133 0.99 -3.95 -28.47
CA VAL A 133 1.41 -3.82 -29.87
C VAL A 133 0.84 -2.55 -30.49
N HIS A 134 1.72 -1.76 -31.13
CA HIS A 134 1.37 -0.61 -31.97
C HIS A 134 0.41 0.41 -31.30
N HIS A 135 -0.75 0.69 -31.90
CA HIS A 135 -1.72 1.70 -31.44
C HIS A 135 -2.29 1.45 -30.03
N ALA A 136 -2.01 0.29 -29.42
CA ALA A 136 -2.25 0.08 -27.98
C ALA A 136 -1.44 1.04 -27.09
N GLU A 137 -0.33 1.60 -27.57
CA GLU A 137 0.40 2.71 -26.94
C GLU A 137 -0.41 4.02 -26.84
N ALA A 138 -1.52 4.11 -27.57
CA ALA A 138 -2.43 5.25 -27.57
C ALA A 138 -3.78 4.95 -26.88
N ALA A 139 -4.04 3.71 -26.44
CA ALA A 139 -5.27 3.35 -25.73
C ALA A 139 -5.42 4.08 -24.38
N TYR A 140 -6.66 4.17 -23.90
CA TYR A 140 -7.03 4.65 -22.55
C TYR A 140 -6.28 5.91 -22.06
N GLN A 141 -6.25 6.97 -22.88
CA GLN A 141 -5.53 8.22 -22.58
C GLN A 141 -5.83 8.76 -21.16
N SER A 142 -7.07 8.65 -20.67
CA SER A 142 -7.50 9.09 -19.33
C SER A 142 -7.08 8.20 -18.15
N TRP A 143 -6.22 7.19 -18.36
CA TRP A 143 -5.88 6.20 -17.35
C TRP A 143 -4.36 6.08 -17.13
N LEU A 144 -3.83 6.92 -16.24
CA LEU A 144 -2.41 6.97 -15.86
C LEU A 144 -1.79 5.60 -15.55
N GLU A 145 -2.50 4.73 -14.82
CA GLU A 145 -1.98 3.41 -14.45
C GLU A 145 -1.82 2.49 -15.68
N TYR A 146 -2.61 2.65 -16.76
CA TYR A 146 -2.37 1.94 -18.02
C TYR A 146 -1.04 2.37 -18.67
N HIS A 147 -0.80 3.67 -18.76
CA HIS A 147 0.47 4.22 -19.25
C HIS A 147 1.67 3.74 -18.42
N GLN A 148 1.49 3.56 -17.10
CA GLN A 148 2.51 3.00 -16.20
C GLN A 148 2.66 1.47 -16.32
N ILE A 149 1.60 0.73 -16.70
CA ILE A 149 1.66 -0.71 -17.03
C ILE A 149 2.49 -0.92 -18.30
N ILE A 150 2.16 -0.21 -19.38
CA ILE A 150 2.81 -0.36 -20.69
C ILE A 150 4.16 0.38 -20.75
N GLY A 151 4.33 1.43 -19.96
CA GLY A 151 5.57 2.22 -19.81
C GLY A 151 5.76 3.33 -20.84
N THR A 152 4.73 3.65 -21.60
CA THR A 152 4.70 4.77 -22.54
C THR A 152 3.30 5.35 -22.64
N ALA A 153 3.15 6.50 -23.29
CA ALA A 153 1.87 7.00 -23.75
C ALA A 153 2.06 7.85 -25.01
N TYR A 154 1.31 7.53 -26.07
CA TYR A 154 1.19 8.37 -27.25
C TYR A 154 0.14 9.46 -26.99
N ILE A 155 0.60 10.67 -26.66
CA ILE A 155 -0.22 11.83 -26.26
C ILE A 155 -0.83 12.53 -27.49
N TYR A 156 -2.10 12.20 -27.77
CA TYR A 156 -2.90 12.84 -28.82
C TYR A 156 -4.17 13.56 -28.30
N THR A 157 -4.46 13.43 -27.01
CA THR A 157 -5.41 14.28 -26.26
C THR A 157 -4.70 14.94 -25.07
N ASP A 158 -5.40 15.76 -24.30
CA ASP A 158 -4.89 16.30 -23.03
C ASP A 158 -4.80 15.17 -21.98
N VAL A 159 -3.59 14.90 -21.44
CA VAL A 159 -3.35 13.84 -20.45
C VAL A 159 -2.49 14.36 -19.30
N GLU A 160 -2.91 14.13 -18.05
CA GLU A 160 -2.07 14.38 -16.87
C GLU A 160 -1.23 13.13 -16.54
N ILE A 161 0.09 13.29 -16.50
CA ILE A 161 1.03 12.23 -16.13
C ILE A 161 2.05 12.79 -15.12
N ASP A 162 2.21 12.10 -14.00
CA ASP A 162 3.11 12.47 -12.89
C ASP A 162 2.89 13.91 -12.36
N GLY A 163 1.64 14.38 -12.35
CA GLY A 163 1.27 15.74 -11.92
C GLY A 163 1.59 16.85 -12.94
N LYS A 164 1.99 16.48 -14.17
CA LYS A 164 2.20 17.38 -15.30
C LYS A 164 1.12 17.14 -16.35
N LEU A 165 0.47 18.22 -16.80
CA LEU A 165 -0.36 18.19 -18.00
C LEU A 165 0.51 18.10 -19.28
N TRP A 166 0.23 17.11 -20.12
CA TRP A 166 0.76 16.96 -21.46
C TRP A 166 -0.37 17.22 -22.46
N LEU A 167 -0.16 18.19 -23.35
CA LEU A 167 -1.08 18.52 -24.44
C LEU A 167 -0.79 17.62 -25.66
N PRO A 168 -1.70 17.49 -26.64
CA PRO A 168 -1.45 16.79 -27.90
C PRO A 168 -0.16 17.29 -28.59
N HIS A 169 0.81 16.41 -28.74
CA HIS A 169 2.11 16.76 -29.34
C HIS A 169 2.89 15.58 -29.95
N CYS A 170 2.44 14.33 -29.77
CA CYS A 170 3.05 13.20 -30.46
C CYS A 170 2.81 13.28 -31.97
N THR A 171 3.76 12.79 -32.75
CA THR A 171 3.67 12.78 -34.22
C THR A 171 4.11 11.45 -34.80
N ASN A 172 3.55 11.11 -35.95
CA ASN A 172 3.74 9.84 -36.63
C ASN A 172 4.05 10.00 -38.12
N LYS A 173 4.78 9.03 -38.70
CA LYS A 173 5.03 8.93 -40.14
C LYS A 173 4.98 7.47 -40.61
N ILE A 174 4.02 7.17 -41.48
CA ILE A 174 3.77 5.82 -42.01
C ILE A 174 4.78 5.47 -43.10
N GLY A 175 5.25 4.22 -43.11
CA GLY A 175 6.04 3.65 -44.20
C GLY A 175 7.50 4.13 -44.26
N MET A 176 8.08 4.52 -43.13
CA MET A 176 9.49 4.88 -43.02
C MET A 176 10.36 3.64 -42.92
N ASP A 177 11.57 3.66 -43.49
CA ASP A 177 12.58 2.62 -43.29
C ASP A 177 13.32 2.86 -41.97
N ILE A 178 13.03 2.05 -40.96
CA ILE A 178 13.53 2.22 -39.59
C ILE A 178 14.69 1.25 -39.36
N PRO A 179 15.93 1.72 -39.11
CA PRO A 179 17.02 0.88 -38.61
C PRO A 179 16.74 0.48 -37.16
N VAL A 180 16.82 -0.82 -36.86
CA VAL A 180 16.50 -1.42 -35.56
C VAL A 180 17.75 -2.07 -34.98
N TYR A 181 18.19 -1.59 -33.81
CA TYR A 181 19.35 -2.09 -33.09
C TYR A 181 18.96 -2.96 -31.90
N VAL A 182 19.63 -4.11 -31.73
CA VAL A 182 19.36 -5.08 -30.65
C VAL A 182 20.17 -4.72 -29.40
N ARG A 183 19.56 -3.93 -28.52
CA ARG A 183 20.19 -3.37 -27.31
C ARG A 183 20.47 -4.41 -26.23
N ASP A 184 19.57 -5.38 -26.05
CA ASP A 184 19.81 -6.55 -25.20
C ASP A 184 19.70 -7.83 -26.02
N ASN A 185 20.84 -8.36 -26.46
CA ASN A 185 20.93 -9.63 -27.21
C ASN A 185 21.01 -10.88 -26.31
N LYS A 186 20.78 -10.75 -25.00
CA LYS A 186 20.77 -11.85 -24.01
C LYS A 186 19.36 -12.17 -23.54
N HIS A 187 18.47 -11.17 -23.47
CA HIS A 187 17.07 -11.34 -23.06
C HIS A 187 16.36 -12.43 -23.91
N PRO A 188 15.55 -13.33 -23.34
CA PRO A 188 15.01 -14.48 -24.08
C PRO A 188 14.21 -14.14 -25.35
N ILE A 189 13.60 -12.95 -25.40
CA ILE A 189 12.90 -12.45 -26.59
C ILE A 189 13.91 -12.16 -27.71
N THR A 190 14.87 -11.26 -27.48
CA THR A 190 15.84 -10.78 -28.50
C THR A 190 17.09 -11.64 -28.65
N ARG A 191 17.24 -12.72 -27.87
CA ARG A 191 18.45 -13.55 -27.85
C ARG A 191 18.81 -14.10 -29.24
N GLY A 192 20.01 -13.75 -29.72
CA GLY A 192 20.53 -14.19 -31.01
C GLY A 192 19.95 -13.47 -32.23
N MET A 193 19.05 -12.49 -32.05
CA MET A 193 18.68 -11.57 -33.11
C MET A 193 19.87 -10.66 -33.45
N LYS A 194 19.84 -10.07 -34.65
CA LYS A 194 20.80 -9.07 -35.13
C LYS A 194 20.05 -7.78 -35.46
N ASP A 195 20.79 -6.69 -35.60
CA ASP A 195 20.25 -5.43 -36.11
C ASP A 195 19.66 -5.63 -37.52
N PHE A 196 18.52 -4.98 -37.79
CA PHE A 196 17.74 -5.15 -39.01
C PHE A 196 17.10 -3.83 -39.45
N HIS A 197 16.48 -3.82 -40.63
CA HIS A 197 15.62 -2.72 -41.09
C HIS A 197 14.20 -3.22 -41.22
N ILE A 198 13.22 -2.38 -40.86
CA ILE A 198 11.79 -2.66 -41.05
C ILE A 198 11.11 -1.41 -41.59
N LYS A 199 10.18 -1.58 -42.55
CA LYS A 199 9.32 -0.48 -42.98
C LYS A 199 8.10 -0.44 -42.08
N GLU A 200 7.93 0.65 -41.35
CA GLU A 200 6.93 0.79 -40.29
C GLU A 200 6.45 2.23 -40.11
N GLU A 201 5.49 2.44 -39.21
CA GLU A 201 5.14 3.77 -38.73
C GLU A 201 6.05 4.22 -37.58
N THR A 202 6.61 5.43 -37.69
CA THR A 202 7.37 6.04 -36.59
C THR A 202 6.45 6.72 -35.57
N TYR A 203 6.81 6.67 -34.29
CA TYR A 203 6.17 7.44 -33.21
C TYR A 203 7.20 8.33 -32.50
N LYS A 204 6.93 9.64 -32.47
CA LYS A 204 7.80 10.67 -31.86
C LYS A 204 7.10 11.45 -30.76
N GLY A 205 7.84 11.76 -29.70
CA GLY A 205 7.41 12.64 -28.61
C GLY A 205 6.49 11.95 -27.61
N ARG A 206 6.54 10.62 -27.48
CA ARG A 206 5.79 9.88 -26.45
C ARG A 206 6.25 10.26 -25.04
N TRP A 207 5.36 10.10 -24.07
CA TRP A 207 5.81 9.98 -22.67
C TRP A 207 6.48 8.63 -22.45
N TRP A 208 7.44 8.56 -21.53
CA TRP A 208 8.24 7.38 -21.26
C TRP A 208 8.42 7.16 -19.76
N ALA A 209 8.06 5.97 -19.28
CA ALA A 209 8.40 5.52 -17.94
C ALA A 209 9.90 5.20 -17.85
N LYS A 210 10.55 5.66 -16.78
CA LYS A 210 12.02 5.55 -16.59
C LYS A 210 12.54 4.11 -16.49
N ASP A 211 11.69 3.19 -16.07
CA ASP A 211 11.99 1.81 -15.69
C ASP A 211 11.81 0.78 -16.83
N ASN A 212 11.65 1.23 -18.08
CA ASN A 212 11.58 0.36 -19.25
C ASN A 212 12.91 -0.37 -19.51
N HIS A 213 12.91 -1.71 -19.48
CA HIS A 213 14.06 -2.49 -19.94
C HIS A 213 14.04 -2.59 -21.46
N LEU A 214 14.82 -1.71 -22.12
CA LEU A 214 14.85 -1.57 -23.58
C LEU A 214 15.53 -2.77 -24.27
N LEU A 215 14.79 -3.45 -25.13
CA LEU A 215 15.28 -4.58 -25.93
C LEU A 215 15.73 -4.15 -27.33
N LEU A 216 14.95 -3.28 -27.98
CA LEU A 216 15.19 -2.75 -29.32
C LEU A 216 15.11 -1.22 -29.33
N THR A 217 16.00 -0.59 -30.10
CA THR A 217 16.09 0.87 -30.23
C THR A 217 16.40 1.32 -31.65
N THR A 218 16.18 2.60 -31.98
CA THR A 218 16.52 3.24 -33.26
C THR A 218 17.14 4.62 -33.07
N ASP A 219 17.86 5.10 -34.08
CA ASP A 219 18.32 6.49 -34.22
C ASP A 219 17.56 7.28 -35.29
N HIS A 220 16.49 6.70 -35.87
CA HIS A 220 15.67 7.37 -36.89
C HIS A 220 15.11 8.71 -36.35
N PRO A 221 15.35 9.86 -37.01
CA PRO A 221 15.11 11.18 -36.42
C PRO A 221 13.64 11.44 -36.07
N ASP A 222 12.72 10.87 -36.85
CA ASP A 222 11.27 10.97 -36.65
C ASP A 222 10.68 9.87 -35.74
N ASN A 223 11.51 9.09 -35.05
CA ASN A 223 11.10 8.15 -34.00
C ASN A 223 11.75 8.51 -32.66
N ASP A 224 11.13 8.14 -31.55
CA ASP A 224 11.83 8.11 -30.26
C ASP A 224 12.83 6.94 -30.22
N GLU A 225 13.78 6.95 -29.29
CA GLU A 225 14.81 5.90 -29.21
C GLU A 225 14.24 4.47 -29.02
N PRO A 226 13.21 4.22 -28.17
CA PRO A 226 12.69 2.87 -27.97
C PRO A 226 11.80 2.35 -29.10
N LEU A 227 11.96 1.06 -29.43
CA LEU A 227 11.08 0.32 -30.34
C LEU A 227 10.41 -0.90 -29.69
N ALA A 228 11.10 -1.57 -28.76
CA ALA A 228 10.52 -2.65 -27.96
C ALA A 228 11.18 -2.76 -26.58
N TRP A 229 10.40 -3.05 -25.54
CA TRP A 229 10.86 -3.08 -24.15
C TRP A 229 10.02 -4.00 -23.28
N THR A 230 10.56 -4.39 -22.12
CA THR A 230 9.86 -5.21 -21.11
C THR A 230 9.73 -4.50 -19.77
N ARG A 231 8.68 -4.83 -19.03
CA ARG A 231 8.39 -4.35 -17.67
C ARG A 231 7.88 -5.51 -16.80
N GLN A 232 7.94 -5.34 -15.49
CA GLN A 232 7.28 -6.22 -14.52
C GLN A 232 6.20 -5.40 -13.81
N TYR A 233 4.95 -5.86 -13.81
CA TYR A 233 3.84 -5.16 -13.18
C TYR A 233 3.04 -6.14 -12.30
N GLY A 234 3.25 -6.01 -10.98
CA GLY A 234 2.82 -7.03 -10.01
C GLY A 234 3.44 -8.40 -10.35
N HIS A 235 2.63 -9.45 -10.42
CA HIS A 235 3.09 -10.76 -10.86
C HIS A 235 3.32 -10.87 -12.39
N SER A 236 2.75 -9.96 -13.18
CA SER A 236 2.77 -10.07 -14.64
C SER A 236 4.03 -9.53 -15.30
N ARG A 237 4.47 -10.26 -16.33
CA ARG A 237 5.51 -9.82 -17.26
C ARG A 237 4.85 -9.15 -18.45
N VAL A 238 5.30 -7.93 -18.74
CA VAL A 238 4.80 -7.09 -19.83
C VAL A 238 5.88 -6.96 -20.90
N PHE A 239 5.50 -7.14 -22.16
CA PHE A 239 6.32 -6.88 -23.33
C PHE A 239 5.59 -5.91 -24.27
N ASN A 240 6.27 -4.87 -24.73
CA ASN A 240 5.71 -3.85 -25.61
C ASN A 240 6.55 -3.76 -26.88
N VAL A 241 5.91 -3.50 -28.02
CA VAL A 241 6.55 -3.29 -29.31
C VAL A 241 5.74 -2.31 -30.17
N GLN A 242 6.42 -1.30 -30.71
CA GLN A 242 5.82 -0.22 -31.50
C GLN A 242 5.33 -0.70 -32.89
N PHE A 243 5.98 -1.71 -33.46
CA PHE A 243 5.64 -2.24 -34.78
C PHE A 243 4.23 -2.82 -34.82
N GLY A 244 3.63 -2.80 -36.01
CA GLY A 244 2.32 -3.39 -36.31
C GLY A 244 1.35 -2.44 -37.00
N HIS A 245 1.82 -1.52 -37.84
CA HIS A 245 0.93 -0.59 -38.56
C HIS A 245 0.11 -1.27 -39.66
N ASP A 246 0.76 -2.05 -40.52
CA ASP A 246 0.14 -2.67 -41.70
C ASP A 246 0.76 -4.04 -42.07
N LYS A 247 0.24 -4.63 -43.15
CA LYS A 247 0.71 -5.92 -43.70
C LYS A 247 2.18 -5.96 -44.14
N GLU A 248 2.84 -4.84 -44.46
CA GLU A 248 4.27 -4.84 -44.72
C GLU A 248 5.05 -5.04 -43.41
N GLY A 249 4.61 -4.41 -42.32
CA GLY A 249 5.10 -4.68 -40.97
C GLY A 249 4.85 -6.13 -40.55
N PHE A 250 3.61 -6.63 -40.68
CA PHE A 250 3.25 -8.01 -40.33
C PHE A 250 4.01 -9.09 -41.14
N ALA A 251 4.54 -8.74 -42.31
CA ALA A 251 5.35 -9.64 -43.13
C ALA A 251 6.81 -9.79 -42.65
N SER A 252 7.30 -8.95 -41.72
CA SER A 252 8.66 -9.09 -41.17
C SER A 252 8.81 -10.39 -40.36
N PRO A 253 9.76 -11.27 -40.71
CA PRO A 253 10.04 -12.47 -39.92
C PRO A 253 10.62 -12.11 -38.53
N GLU A 254 11.34 -11.00 -38.41
CA GLU A 254 11.86 -10.47 -37.14
C GLU A 254 10.71 -10.02 -36.23
N PHE A 255 9.74 -9.26 -36.74
CA PHE A 255 8.58 -8.83 -35.95
C PHE A 255 7.72 -10.01 -35.50
N ARG A 256 7.46 -10.96 -36.41
CA ARG A 256 6.74 -12.20 -36.06
C ARG A 256 7.47 -13.01 -34.98
N GLU A 257 8.79 -13.13 -35.08
CA GLU A 257 9.59 -13.80 -34.05
C GLU A 257 9.53 -13.05 -32.70
N LEU A 258 9.57 -11.72 -32.70
CA LEU A 258 9.44 -10.89 -31.49
C LEU A 258 8.10 -11.10 -30.79
N ILE A 259 6.97 -11.09 -31.51
CA ILE A 259 5.64 -11.32 -30.94
C ILE A 259 5.54 -12.72 -30.31
N VAL A 260 5.97 -13.74 -31.03
CA VAL A 260 5.86 -15.15 -30.60
C VAL A 260 6.78 -15.45 -29.41
N ARG A 261 8.02 -14.95 -29.43
CA ARG A 261 8.92 -15.05 -28.28
C ARG A 261 8.44 -14.18 -27.11
N GLY A 262 7.79 -13.06 -27.38
CA GLY A 262 7.11 -12.21 -26.40
C GLY A 262 6.05 -12.98 -25.63
N ILE A 263 5.07 -13.58 -26.33
CA ILE A 263 4.02 -14.44 -25.74
C ILE A 263 4.63 -15.55 -24.89
N ARG A 264 5.61 -16.29 -25.42
CA ARG A 264 6.31 -17.36 -24.68
C ARG A 264 7.05 -16.85 -23.44
N TRP A 265 7.66 -15.66 -23.53
CA TRP A 265 8.36 -15.04 -22.42
C TRP A 265 7.41 -14.48 -21.37
N THR A 266 6.21 -14.02 -21.71
CA THR A 266 5.25 -13.54 -20.71
C THR A 266 4.53 -14.69 -20.01
N ALA A 267 3.99 -15.66 -20.76
CA ALA A 267 3.12 -16.79 -20.32
C ALA A 267 3.54 -17.55 -19.04
N GLY A 268 4.84 -17.83 -18.87
CA GLY A 268 5.40 -18.05 -17.53
C GLY A 268 5.04 -19.27 -16.71
N VAL A 269 4.49 -20.34 -17.31
CA VAL A 269 4.28 -21.65 -16.65
C VAL A 269 3.50 -21.51 -15.33
N ARG A 270 2.20 -21.21 -15.44
CA ARG A 270 1.26 -21.22 -14.31
C ARG A 270 1.42 -22.49 -13.46
N GLN A 271 1.38 -22.33 -12.13
CA GLN A 271 0.97 -23.43 -11.24
C GLN A 271 -0.55 -23.57 -11.35
N SER A 272 -1.03 -24.61 -12.04
CA SER A 272 -2.44 -24.77 -12.41
C SER A 272 -3.34 -25.15 -11.22
N THR A 273 -4.09 -24.18 -10.69
CA THR A 273 -5.05 -24.34 -9.59
C THR A 273 -6.46 -24.72 -10.09
N ASN A 274 -6.57 -25.86 -10.78
CA ASN A 274 -7.83 -26.36 -11.32
C ASN A 274 -8.84 -26.72 -10.20
N PHE A 275 -9.81 -25.84 -9.95
CA PHE A 275 -10.98 -26.13 -9.12
C PHE A 275 -11.90 -27.15 -9.82
N SER A 276 -11.87 -28.40 -9.36
CA SER A 276 -12.89 -29.40 -9.73
C SER A 276 -13.35 -30.18 -8.50
N THR A 277 -14.67 -30.22 -8.28
CA THR A 277 -15.26 -30.76 -7.06
C THR A 277 -15.60 -32.25 -7.19
N ARG A 278 -15.01 -33.09 -6.32
CA ARG A 278 -15.61 -34.38 -5.90
C ARG A 278 -14.98 -34.95 -4.63
N ASN A 279 -15.84 -35.35 -3.70
CA ASN A 279 -15.49 -36.11 -2.50
C ASN A 279 -15.12 -37.56 -2.84
N THR A 280 -14.00 -38.06 -2.31
CA THR A 280 -13.93 -39.38 -1.66
C THR A 280 -12.88 -39.37 -0.55
N GLY A 281 -13.15 -40.08 0.54
CA GLY A 281 -12.39 -40.04 1.79
C GLY A 281 -11.12 -40.93 1.86
N PRO A 282 -10.62 -41.21 3.09
CA PRO A 282 -9.20 -41.00 3.39
C PRO A 282 -8.35 -42.29 3.51
N LYS A 283 -7.03 -42.13 3.40
CA LYS A 283 -6.02 -43.07 3.93
C LYS A 283 -4.80 -42.33 4.50
N ASN A 284 -4.31 -42.80 5.63
CA ASN A 284 -3.12 -42.27 6.31
C ASN A 284 -1.82 -42.82 5.71
N SER A 285 -0.77 -42.00 5.68
CA SER A 285 0.61 -42.46 5.95
C SER A 285 1.55 -41.31 6.31
N SER A 286 2.26 -41.46 7.43
CA SER A 286 3.58 -40.86 7.77
C SER A 286 3.84 -39.39 7.43
N ALA A 287 4.06 -38.58 8.47
CA ALA A 287 4.71 -37.27 8.33
C ALA A 287 6.19 -37.42 7.93
N ASN A 288 6.66 -36.48 7.11
CA ASN A 288 7.96 -35.82 7.22
C ASN A 288 7.77 -34.38 6.69
N GLY A 289 8.42 -33.40 7.31
CA GLY A 289 8.09 -31.99 7.11
C GLY A 289 8.87 -31.31 5.99
N GLU A 290 8.19 -30.46 5.22
CA GLU A 290 8.81 -29.43 4.39
C GLU A 290 8.27 -28.05 4.81
N MET A 291 9.17 -27.10 5.10
CA MET A 291 8.80 -25.71 5.37
C MET A 291 8.64 -24.96 4.06
N LEU A 292 7.40 -24.62 3.69
CA LEU A 292 7.11 -23.90 2.46
C LEU A 292 7.32 -22.39 2.62
N GLN A 293 8.51 -21.96 2.18
CA GLN A 293 8.92 -20.62 1.71
C GLN A 293 8.41 -19.37 2.46
N THR A 294 9.32 -18.77 3.24
CA THR A 294 9.25 -17.37 3.68
C THR A 294 9.66 -16.44 2.53
N ASN A 295 8.79 -15.51 2.12
CA ASN A 295 9.01 -14.60 0.98
C ASN A 295 10.01 -13.45 1.23
N SER A 296 10.90 -13.57 2.23
CA SER A 296 12.08 -12.74 2.39
C SER A 296 13.25 -13.57 2.90
N SER A 297 14.39 -13.53 2.19
CA SER A 297 15.64 -14.19 2.58
C SER A 297 16.44 -13.40 3.63
N GLU A 298 15.90 -12.29 4.14
CA GLU A 298 16.48 -11.53 5.24
C GLU A 298 16.24 -12.26 6.57
N THR A 299 17.29 -12.39 7.37
CA THR A 299 17.22 -12.92 8.73
C THR A 299 17.84 -11.93 9.70
N VAL A 300 17.19 -11.71 10.84
CA VAL A 300 17.75 -10.90 11.94
C VAL A 300 18.45 -11.81 12.96
N LYS A 301 19.48 -11.29 13.64
CA LYS A 301 20.25 -12.00 14.66
C LYS A 301 20.31 -11.19 15.95
N ASP A 302 20.13 -11.84 17.10
CA ASP A 302 20.16 -11.18 18.42
C ASP A 302 21.52 -11.23 19.14
N ALA A 303 21.54 -10.75 20.39
CA ALA A 303 22.75 -10.58 21.19
C ALA A 303 23.30 -11.90 21.79
N ASP A 304 22.51 -12.96 21.87
CA ASP A 304 23.01 -14.33 22.10
C ASP A 304 23.37 -15.04 20.79
N GLY A 305 22.97 -14.45 19.66
CA GLY A 305 23.25 -14.95 18.32
C GLY A 305 22.18 -15.89 17.78
N ASN A 306 20.99 -15.94 18.39
CA ASN A 306 19.84 -16.62 17.80
C ASN A 306 19.49 -15.93 16.47
N ILE A 307 19.11 -16.73 15.47
CA ILE A 307 18.66 -16.26 14.16
C ILE A 307 17.13 -16.36 14.09
N TYR A 308 16.52 -15.40 13.41
CA TYR A 308 15.08 -15.30 13.16
C TYR A 308 14.84 -15.07 11.68
N HIS A 309 13.92 -15.82 11.09
CA HIS A 309 13.44 -15.57 9.74
C HIS A 309 12.49 -14.37 9.74
N THR A 310 12.31 -13.75 8.58
CA THR A 310 11.43 -12.60 8.41
C THR A 310 10.30 -12.88 7.44
N VAL A 311 9.21 -12.12 7.59
CA VAL A 311 8.12 -12.06 6.61
C VAL A 311 7.75 -10.60 6.38
N LYS A 312 7.60 -10.19 5.12
CA LYS A 312 7.07 -8.87 4.76
C LYS A 312 5.55 -8.87 4.88
N ILE A 313 5.00 -7.96 5.67
CA ILE A 313 3.57 -7.73 5.82
C ILE A 313 3.36 -6.21 5.70
N GLY A 314 2.66 -5.79 4.65
CA GLY A 314 2.60 -4.37 4.26
C GLY A 314 3.99 -3.79 4.00
N ASN A 315 4.28 -2.63 4.60
CA ASN A 315 5.57 -1.93 4.50
C ASN A 315 6.57 -2.32 5.62
N GLN A 316 6.30 -3.41 6.34
CA GLN A 316 7.10 -3.84 7.49
C GLN A 316 7.61 -5.27 7.32
N LEU A 317 8.82 -5.53 7.82
CA LEU A 317 9.32 -6.88 8.07
C LEU A 317 9.05 -7.25 9.52
N TRP A 318 8.51 -8.45 9.74
CA TRP A 318 8.20 -9.03 11.05
C TRP A 318 8.98 -10.33 11.25
N THR A 319 9.39 -10.65 12.48
CA THR A 319 10.03 -11.95 12.76
C THR A 319 9.04 -13.11 12.80
N VAL A 320 9.40 -14.22 12.13
CA VAL A 320 8.59 -15.44 12.04
C VAL A 320 8.62 -16.21 13.36
N GLU A 321 9.73 -16.18 14.10
CA GLU A 321 9.87 -16.72 15.46
C GLU A 321 9.82 -15.61 16.54
N ASN A 322 9.49 -16.02 17.77
CA ASN A 322 9.44 -15.13 18.94
C ASN A 322 10.87 -14.95 19.50
N LEU A 323 11.19 -13.76 20.01
CA LEU A 323 12.52 -13.42 20.54
C LEU A 323 12.95 -14.37 21.68
N ARG A 324 14.26 -14.71 21.70
CA ARG A 324 14.91 -15.64 22.64
C ARG A 324 16.17 -15.07 23.32
N THR A 325 16.48 -13.78 23.12
CA THR A 325 17.66 -13.14 23.72
C THR A 325 17.56 -13.09 25.25
N THR A 326 18.61 -13.52 25.93
CA THR A 326 18.78 -13.48 27.39
C THR A 326 19.58 -12.25 27.85
N ARG A 327 20.09 -11.46 26.90
CA ARG A 327 20.82 -10.21 27.11
C ARG A 327 20.38 -9.11 26.14
N TYR A 328 20.66 -7.87 26.51
CA TYR A 328 20.50 -6.68 25.67
C TYR A 328 21.58 -6.58 24.58
N ASN A 329 21.36 -5.72 23.58
CA ASN A 329 22.26 -5.53 22.44
C ASN A 329 23.64 -4.92 22.79
N ASP A 330 23.81 -4.37 24.00
CA ASP A 330 25.09 -3.96 24.59
C ASP A 330 25.79 -5.06 25.41
N GLY A 331 25.21 -6.26 25.45
CA GLY A 331 25.70 -7.42 26.20
C GLY A 331 25.19 -7.53 27.64
N THR A 332 24.48 -6.53 28.16
CA THR A 332 23.95 -6.52 29.54
C THR A 332 22.94 -7.65 29.74
N PRO A 333 23.14 -8.60 30.69
CA PRO A 333 22.19 -9.68 30.93
C PRO A 333 20.83 -9.17 31.39
N ILE A 334 19.75 -9.76 30.85
CA ILE A 334 18.40 -9.59 31.38
C ILE A 334 18.21 -10.64 32.49
N PRO A 335 17.73 -10.28 33.70
CA PRO A 335 17.51 -11.26 34.77
C PRO A 335 16.52 -12.37 34.37
N ASN A 336 16.94 -13.63 34.43
CA ASN A 336 16.02 -14.77 34.40
C ASN A 336 15.42 -14.95 35.80
N VAL A 337 14.13 -14.66 35.96
CA VAL A 337 13.44 -14.66 37.26
C VAL A 337 12.42 -15.80 37.26
N THR A 338 12.79 -16.95 37.80
CA THR A 338 11.96 -18.16 37.76
C THR A 338 10.97 -18.28 38.94
N ASP A 339 11.24 -17.60 40.06
CA ASP A 339 10.40 -17.60 41.26
C ASP A 339 9.13 -16.73 41.09
N ASP A 340 8.02 -17.15 41.72
CA ASP A 340 6.72 -16.49 41.58
C ASP A 340 6.57 -15.24 42.46
N GLU A 341 7.12 -15.21 43.67
CA GLU A 341 7.08 -14.03 44.54
C GLU A 341 8.05 -12.94 44.05
N GLY A 342 9.20 -13.36 43.52
CA GLY A 342 10.09 -12.52 42.72
C GLY A 342 9.38 -11.92 41.53
N TRP A 343 8.69 -12.73 40.71
CA TRP A 343 7.95 -12.23 39.54
C TRP A 343 6.79 -11.29 39.91
N LYS A 344 6.01 -11.62 40.95
CA LYS A 344 4.95 -10.75 41.52
C LYS A 344 5.48 -9.37 41.89
N SER A 345 6.71 -9.26 42.38
CA SER A 345 7.31 -7.99 42.84
C SER A 345 8.16 -7.26 41.78
N LEU A 346 8.36 -7.86 40.61
CA LEU A 346 9.36 -7.44 39.61
C LEU A 346 8.99 -6.16 38.85
N THR A 347 9.45 -5.00 39.34
CA THR A 347 9.32 -3.68 38.68
C THR A 347 10.52 -3.28 37.81
N THR A 348 11.51 -4.16 37.69
CA THR A 348 12.71 -4.04 36.85
C THR A 348 12.64 -5.00 35.66
N PRO A 349 13.51 -4.88 34.63
CA PRO A 349 13.56 -5.84 33.54
C PRO A 349 13.78 -7.28 34.02
N GLY A 350 13.09 -8.23 33.39
CA GLY A 350 13.34 -9.65 33.56
C GLY A 350 12.60 -10.52 32.56
N PHE A 351 13.03 -11.77 32.46
CA PHE A 351 12.44 -12.79 31.60
C PHE A 351 12.28 -14.13 32.32
N CYS A 352 11.51 -15.03 31.71
CA CYS A 352 11.45 -16.45 32.05
C CYS A 352 11.14 -17.27 30.78
N TYR A 353 11.24 -18.59 30.87
CA TYR A 353 10.68 -19.51 29.88
C TYR A 353 9.31 -20.01 30.37
N TYR A 354 8.44 -20.52 29.48
CA TYR A 354 7.17 -21.11 29.93
C TYR A 354 7.43 -22.35 30.81
N GLU A 355 6.77 -22.40 31.98
CA GLU A 355 7.04 -23.38 33.06
C GLU A 355 8.52 -23.40 33.52
N ASN A 356 9.26 -22.31 33.27
CA ASN A 356 10.70 -22.16 33.49
C ASN A 356 11.59 -23.17 32.71
N ASP A 357 11.06 -23.90 31.72
CA ASP A 357 11.80 -24.87 30.91
C ASP A 357 12.53 -24.22 29.70
N PRO A 358 13.87 -24.30 29.61
CA PRO A 358 14.63 -23.81 28.46
C PRO A 358 14.24 -24.45 27.10
N GLU A 359 13.70 -25.68 27.07
CA GLU A 359 13.25 -26.30 25.81
C GLU A 359 11.98 -25.62 25.27
N ASN A 360 11.05 -25.23 26.16
CA ASN A 360 9.96 -24.32 25.79
C ASN A 360 10.51 -22.99 25.27
N GLY A 361 11.57 -22.46 25.89
CA GLY A 361 12.27 -21.26 25.43
C GLY A 361 12.81 -21.35 24.00
N LYS A 362 13.45 -22.47 23.64
CA LYS A 362 13.95 -22.71 22.27
C LYS A 362 12.84 -22.77 21.23
N LYS A 363 11.72 -23.43 21.56
CA LYS A 363 10.60 -23.72 20.66
C LYS A 363 9.63 -22.55 20.50
N TYR A 364 9.18 -21.96 21.60
CA TYR A 364 8.10 -20.98 21.65
C TYR A 364 8.57 -19.53 21.81
N GLY A 365 9.83 -19.31 22.18
CA GLY A 365 10.37 -18.00 22.53
C GLY A 365 10.42 -17.76 24.04
N VAL A 366 10.93 -16.59 24.42
CA VAL A 366 11.05 -16.14 25.81
C VAL A 366 9.85 -15.29 26.22
N LEU A 367 9.50 -15.35 27.51
CA LEU A 367 8.46 -14.54 28.13
C LEU A 367 9.11 -13.38 28.91
N TYR A 368 9.07 -12.18 28.33
CA TYR A 368 9.63 -10.96 28.89
C TYR A 368 8.56 -10.17 29.66
N ASN A 369 8.94 -9.55 30.77
CA ASN A 369 8.12 -8.48 31.32
C ASN A 369 8.22 -7.20 30.47
N TRP A 370 7.27 -6.27 30.63
CA TRP A 370 7.24 -5.07 29.80
C TRP A 370 8.47 -4.18 30.04
N TYR A 371 9.01 -4.16 31.26
CA TYR A 371 10.23 -3.39 31.58
C TYR A 371 11.45 -3.87 30.77
N ALA A 372 11.52 -5.16 30.42
CA ALA A 372 12.49 -5.66 29.45
C ALA A 372 12.08 -5.30 28.01
N ALA A 373 10.82 -5.54 27.64
CA ALA A 373 10.30 -5.32 26.27
C ALA A 373 10.31 -3.85 25.81
N SER A 374 10.23 -2.89 26.74
CA SER A 374 10.21 -1.45 26.47
C SER A 374 11.59 -0.82 26.35
N SER A 375 12.69 -1.58 26.49
CA SER A 375 14.03 -1.05 26.28
C SER A 375 14.39 -1.03 24.79
N ASP A 376 14.84 0.14 24.35
CA ASP A 376 15.62 0.38 23.14
C ASP A 376 16.72 -0.66 22.85
N LYS A 377 17.26 -1.31 23.89
CA LYS A 377 18.34 -2.27 23.79
C LYS A 377 17.92 -3.73 23.59
N ILE A 378 16.63 -4.08 23.70
CA ILE A 378 16.21 -5.49 23.55
C ILE A 378 16.17 -5.95 22.10
N ALA A 379 16.01 -5.00 21.17
CA ALA A 379 16.04 -5.25 19.75
C ALA A 379 17.48 -5.15 19.17
N PRO A 380 17.83 -5.94 18.16
CA PRO A 380 19.03 -5.74 17.35
C PRO A 380 19.01 -4.40 16.62
N LYS A 381 20.18 -3.84 16.28
CA LYS A 381 20.27 -2.55 15.58
C LYS A 381 19.49 -2.56 14.26
N GLY A 382 18.64 -1.56 14.06
CA GLY A 382 17.76 -1.43 12.89
C GLY A 382 16.42 -2.18 13.03
N TRP A 383 16.19 -2.85 14.16
CA TRP A 383 14.92 -3.50 14.51
C TRP A 383 14.36 -2.88 15.80
N ARG A 384 13.06 -3.06 16.03
CA ARG A 384 12.38 -2.55 17.23
C ARG A 384 11.29 -3.52 17.69
N VAL A 385 10.90 -3.42 18.96
CA VAL A 385 9.67 -4.05 19.46
C VAL A 385 8.48 -3.20 18.96
N PRO A 386 7.39 -3.80 18.46
CA PRO A 386 6.28 -3.05 17.88
C PRO A 386 5.61 -2.11 18.88
N THR A 387 5.10 -1.00 18.37
CA THR A 387 4.13 -0.11 19.03
C THR A 387 2.71 -0.68 18.87
N HIS A 388 1.73 -0.03 19.49
CA HIS A 388 0.33 -0.41 19.30
C HIS A 388 -0.14 -0.13 17.87
N SER A 389 0.35 0.96 17.26
CA SER A 389 0.07 1.33 15.87
C SER A 389 0.56 0.27 14.88
N ASP A 390 1.69 -0.40 15.15
CA ASP A 390 2.19 -1.49 14.31
C ASP A 390 1.31 -2.74 14.42
N GLN A 391 0.84 -3.06 15.62
CA GLN A 391 -0.08 -4.18 15.85
C GLN A 391 -1.44 -3.93 15.18
N ILE A 392 -1.88 -2.66 15.14
CA ILE A 392 -3.07 -2.21 14.41
C ILE A 392 -2.84 -2.30 12.89
N ALA A 393 -1.75 -1.74 12.37
CA ALA A 393 -1.41 -1.79 10.96
C ALA A 393 -1.24 -3.22 10.43
N LEU A 394 -0.60 -4.10 11.20
CA LEU A 394 -0.50 -5.54 10.94
C LEU A 394 -1.89 -6.19 10.82
N ARG A 395 -2.76 -5.96 11.81
CA ARG A 395 -4.14 -6.48 11.79
C ARG A 395 -4.92 -5.98 10.59
N ASP A 396 -4.91 -4.68 10.36
CA ASP A 396 -5.77 -4.04 9.35
C ASP A 396 -5.29 -4.34 7.93
N TYR A 397 -3.97 -4.39 7.70
CA TYR A 397 -3.40 -4.92 6.46
C TYR A 397 -3.91 -6.34 6.18
N LEU A 398 -3.89 -7.22 7.19
CA LEU A 398 -4.35 -8.60 7.03
C LEU A 398 -5.86 -8.69 6.77
N ILE A 399 -6.68 -7.83 7.38
CA ILE A 399 -8.13 -7.75 7.10
C ILE A 399 -8.34 -7.34 5.64
N VAL A 400 -7.84 -6.19 5.22
CA VAL A 400 -8.16 -5.62 3.89
C VAL A 400 -7.51 -6.37 2.72
N ASN A 401 -6.48 -7.19 2.98
CA ASN A 401 -5.87 -8.09 1.99
C ASN A 401 -6.43 -9.54 2.07
N GLY A 402 -7.63 -9.75 2.63
CA GLY A 402 -8.36 -11.03 2.53
C GLY A 402 -7.78 -12.19 3.37
N TYR A 403 -6.94 -11.89 4.37
CA TYR A 403 -6.39 -12.90 5.28
C TYR A 403 -7.37 -13.29 6.41
N ASN A 404 -8.55 -12.67 6.51
CA ASN A 404 -9.68 -13.20 7.28
C ASN A 404 -10.03 -14.62 6.81
N TYR A 405 -10.36 -15.54 7.73
CA TYR A 405 -10.45 -16.98 7.42
C TYR A 405 -11.46 -17.37 6.32
N ASP A 406 -12.50 -16.55 6.14
CA ASP A 406 -13.58 -16.67 5.16
C ASP A 406 -13.33 -15.80 3.90
N GLY A 407 -12.24 -15.03 3.88
CA GLY A 407 -11.86 -14.14 2.79
C GLY A 407 -12.53 -12.76 2.81
N THR A 408 -13.35 -12.41 3.81
CA THR A 408 -13.96 -11.06 3.84
C THR A 408 -12.91 -9.98 4.08
N ILE A 409 -13.04 -8.82 3.45
CA ILE A 409 -12.22 -7.63 3.77
C ILE A 409 -12.83 -6.77 4.89
N GLU A 410 -13.93 -7.24 5.48
CA GLU A 410 -14.64 -6.63 6.60
C GLU A 410 -14.52 -7.49 7.87
N GLU A 411 -14.58 -6.81 9.02
CA GLU A 411 -14.35 -7.34 10.37
C GLU A 411 -12.96 -7.93 10.65
N ASN A 412 -12.61 -8.03 11.93
CA ASN A 412 -11.40 -8.70 12.40
C ASN A 412 -11.66 -10.21 12.56
N LYS A 413 -11.16 -11.02 11.61
CA LYS A 413 -11.23 -12.50 11.58
C LYS A 413 -9.87 -13.14 11.19
N VAL A 414 -8.76 -12.43 11.41
CA VAL A 414 -7.41 -12.80 10.92
C VAL A 414 -6.61 -13.75 11.83
N ALA A 415 -7.12 -14.14 13.00
CA ALA A 415 -6.35 -14.94 13.96
C ALA A 415 -5.78 -16.23 13.35
N LYS A 416 -6.55 -16.86 12.46
CA LYS A 416 -6.19 -18.12 11.81
C LYS A 416 -5.08 -17.98 10.78
N SER A 417 -5.07 -16.91 9.98
CA SER A 417 -4.01 -16.69 8.99
C SER A 417 -2.68 -16.28 9.62
N MET A 418 -2.71 -15.75 10.85
CA MET A 418 -1.50 -15.42 11.63
C MET A 418 -0.94 -16.61 12.43
N ALA A 419 -1.79 -17.53 12.87
CA ALA A 419 -1.40 -18.71 13.65
C ALA A 419 -0.50 -19.65 12.84
N ALA A 420 0.45 -20.32 13.51
CA ALA A 420 1.21 -21.42 12.93
C ALA A 420 0.34 -22.65 12.63
N LYS A 421 0.82 -23.55 11.77
CA LYS A 421 0.16 -24.83 11.45
C LYS A 421 0.32 -25.92 12.52
N THR A 422 1.24 -25.74 13.47
CA THR A 422 1.53 -26.73 14.54
C THR A 422 1.09 -26.22 15.91
N ASP A 423 1.05 -27.14 16.88
CA ASP A 423 0.96 -26.87 18.34
C ASP A 423 -0.34 -26.22 18.85
N TRP A 424 -1.18 -25.66 18.00
CA TRP A 424 -2.49 -25.11 18.36
C TRP A 424 -3.52 -26.20 18.70
N ILE A 425 -3.82 -26.34 19.99
CA ILE A 425 -4.79 -27.26 20.54
C ILE A 425 -6.20 -26.68 20.38
N TYR A 426 -6.90 -27.07 19.31
CA TYR A 426 -8.31 -26.71 19.09
C TYR A 426 -9.19 -27.01 20.32
N LYS A 427 -10.04 -26.05 20.69
CA LYS A 427 -11.10 -26.21 21.70
C LYS A 427 -12.47 -25.99 21.06
N ALA A 428 -13.30 -27.04 21.08
CA ALA A 428 -14.70 -26.97 20.62
C ALA A 428 -15.63 -26.21 21.58
N THR A 429 -15.11 -25.72 22.71
CA THR A 429 -15.82 -24.89 23.70
C THR A 429 -14.94 -23.72 24.14
N ASN A 430 -15.56 -22.57 24.41
CA ASN A 430 -14.89 -21.42 25.00
C ASN A 430 -14.66 -21.62 26.51
N GLU A 431 -13.97 -20.67 27.15
CA GLU A 431 -13.66 -20.73 28.59
C GLU A 431 -14.92 -20.73 29.49
N GLY A 432 -16.06 -20.24 28.98
CA GLY A 432 -17.37 -20.32 29.62
C GLY A 432 -18.17 -21.60 29.32
N GLY A 433 -17.58 -22.59 28.62
CA GLY A 433 -18.24 -23.85 28.26
C GLY A 433 -19.24 -23.77 27.09
N GLY A 434 -19.42 -22.60 26.47
CA GLY A 434 -20.26 -22.44 25.29
C GLY A 434 -19.58 -22.99 24.02
N PRO A 435 -20.33 -23.50 23.02
CA PRO A 435 -19.76 -24.10 21.82
C PRO A 435 -18.99 -23.09 20.95
N VAL A 436 -17.86 -23.52 20.40
CA VAL A 436 -17.04 -22.77 19.42
C VAL A 436 -17.13 -23.48 18.08
N SER A 437 -18.19 -23.16 17.34
CA SER A 437 -18.60 -23.83 16.10
C SER A 437 -18.16 -23.07 14.83
N ASP A 438 -16.94 -22.52 14.83
CA ASP A 438 -16.44 -21.71 13.72
C ASP A 438 -15.31 -22.41 12.94
N ILE A 439 -15.36 -22.30 11.61
CA ILE A 439 -14.29 -22.65 10.67
C ILE A 439 -13.08 -21.74 10.89
N GLY A 440 -13.31 -20.50 11.34
CA GLY A 440 -12.29 -19.50 11.67
C GLY A 440 -11.50 -19.74 12.95
N THR A 441 -11.87 -20.73 13.76
CA THR A 441 -11.19 -21.00 15.03
C THR A 441 -9.75 -21.48 14.81
N VAL A 442 -8.80 -20.89 15.53
CA VAL A 442 -7.38 -21.26 15.45
C VAL A 442 -7.18 -22.70 15.94
N GLY A 443 -6.51 -23.51 15.11
CA GLY A 443 -6.28 -24.94 15.36
C GLY A 443 -7.38 -25.86 14.81
N ASN A 444 -8.56 -25.35 14.47
CA ASN A 444 -9.56 -26.11 13.72
C ASN A 444 -9.09 -26.26 12.26
N ASN A 445 -8.87 -27.48 11.77
CA ASN A 445 -8.21 -27.74 10.47
C ASN A 445 -6.90 -26.93 10.31
N PRO A 446 -5.84 -27.26 11.06
CA PRO A 446 -4.68 -26.39 11.24
C PRO A 446 -3.84 -26.21 9.97
N GLU A 447 -4.02 -27.05 8.94
CA GLU A 447 -3.42 -26.85 7.62
C GLU A 447 -3.91 -25.59 6.89
N THR A 448 -5.03 -25.03 7.33
CA THR A 448 -5.55 -23.73 6.84
C THR A 448 -5.07 -22.53 7.67
N ASN A 449 -4.24 -22.77 8.70
CA ASN A 449 -3.56 -21.70 9.42
C ASN A 449 -2.38 -21.14 8.57
N ASN A 450 -1.79 -20.05 9.05
CA ASN A 450 -0.55 -19.42 8.56
C ASN A 450 -0.57 -18.86 7.13
N ARG A 451 -1.75 -18.51 6.58
CA ARG A 451 -1.83 -17.88 5.25
C ARG A 451 -1.01 -16.60 5.10
N SER A 452 -0.72 -15.86 6.19
CA SER A 452 0.10 -14.64 6.13
C SER A 452 1.60 -14.83 6.36
N GLY A 453 2.05 -16.06 6.61
CA GLY A 453 3.45 -16.36 6.95
C GLY A 453 3.91 -15.87 8.33
N PHE A 454 3.05 -15.18 9.10
CA PHE A 454 3.37 -14.64 10.43
C PHE A 454 3.69 -15.74 11.46
N SER A 455 3.23 -16.98 11.27
CA SER A 455 3.63 -18.19 12.01
C SER A 455 3.65 -18.07 13.53
N ALA A 456 2.56 -17.57 14.13
CA ALA A 456 2.43 -17.46 15.57
C ALA A 456 2.28 -18.83 16.24
N LEU A 457 3.29 -19.28 16.99
CA LEU A 457 3.21 -20.46 17.86
C LEU A 457 2.53 -20.12 19.21
N PRO A 458 1.74 -21.03 19.81
CA PRO A 458 0.97 -20.78 21.02
C PRO A 458 1.83 -20.88 22.29
N ALA A 459 2.68 -19.88 22.52
CA ALA A 459 3.67 -19.83 23.60
C ALA A 459 3.10 -19.70 25.03
N GLY A 460 1.79 -19.46 25.17
CA GLY A 460 1.19 -19.12 26.45
C GLY A 460 1.68 -17.77 26.99
N SER A 461 1.66 -17.64 28.32
CA SER A 461 2.08 -16.43 29.05
C SER A 461 2.47 -16.75 30.49
N ARG A 462 3.11 -15.79 31.16
CA ARG A 462 3.21 -15.71 32.62
C ARG A 462 2.49 -14.47 33.11
N TRP A 463 1.63 -14.59 34.12
CA TRP A 463 0.79 -13.50 34.58
C TRP A 463 1.52 -12.65 35.64
N ASN A 464 0.95 -11.48 35.98
CA ASN A 464 1.52 -10.59 37.00
C ASN A 464 1.43 -11.16 38.44
N ASP A 465 0.86 -12.36 38.61
CA ASP A 465 0.86 -13.14 39.84
C ASP A 465 1.89 -14.29 39.79
N GLY A 466 2.77 -14.32 38.79
CA GLY A 466 3.77 -15.38 38.58
C GLY A 466 3.24 -16.64 37.89
N SER A 467 1.93 -16.87 37.83
CA SER A 467 1.38 -18.12 37.29
C SER A 467 1.50 -18.23 35.76
N PHE A 468 1.70 -19.44 35.24
CA PHE A 468 1.79 -19.73 33.81
C PHE A 468 0.45 -20.17 33.22
N HIS A 469 0.11 -19.66 32.02
CA HIS A 469 -1.20 -19.87 31.38
C HIS A 469 -1.14 -20.12 29.87
N ALA A 470 -2.04 -20.97 29.40
CA ALA A 470 -2.50 -21.07 28.02
C ALA A 470 -1.46 -21.43 26.93
N ILE A 471 -0.39 -22.16 27.27
CA ILE A 471 0.44 -22.82 26.25
C ILE A 471 -0.42 -23.78 25.40
N GLY A 472 -0.15 -23.84 24.09
CA GLY A 472 -0.95 -24.62 23.14
C GLY A 472 -2.31 -23.99 22.77
N THR A 473 -2.83 -23.03 23.54
CA THR A 473 -4.16 -22.43 23.29
C THR A 473 -4.16 -20.92 23.07
N SER A 474 -3.07 -20.22 23.42
CA SER A 474 -2.91 -18.77 23.22
C SER A 474 -1.44 -18.37 23.01
N VAL A 475 -1.23 -17.19 22.44
CA VAL A 475 0.05 -16.45 22.51
C VAL A 475 -0.23 -14.95 22.61
N TYR A 476 0.69 -14.24 23.24
CA TYR A 476 0.61 -12.83 23.54
C TYR A 476 1.94 -12.15 23.21
N TRP A 477 1.89 -10.92 22.70
CA TRP A 477 3.07 -10.11 22.42
C TRP A 477 2.97 -8.71 23.03
N TRP A 478 4.06 -8.26 23.65
CA TRP A 478 4.15 -6.89 24.15
C TRP A 478 4.17 -5.87 23.01
N SER A 479 3.57 -4.70 23.28
CA SER A 479 3.84 -3.45 22.58
C SER A 479 4.73 -2.55 23.45
N THR A 480 5.56 -1.73 22.83
CA THR A 480 6.30 -0.63 23.50
C THR A 480 5.39 0.51 23.96
N THR A 481 4.15 0.60 23.45
CA THR A 481 3.19 1.63 23.83
C THR A 481 2.66 1.38 25.26
N PRO A 482 2.89 2.30 26.22
CA PRO A 482 2.27 2.22 27.54
C PRO A 482 0.76 2.48 27.46
N ASP A 483 0.01 1.94 28.41
CA ASP A 483 -1.38 2.33 28.64
C ASP A 483 -1.42 3.66 29.42
N THR A 484 -2.59 4.32 29.47
CA THR A 484 -2.79 5.50 30.33
C THR A 484 -2.60 5.16 31.82
N SER A 485 -2.83 3.91 32.22
CA SER A 485 -2.47 3.42 33.53
C SER A 485 -0.97 3.15 33.65
N ILE A 486 -0.31 3.81 34.62
CA ILE A 486 1.13 3.66 34.89
C ILE A 486 1.60 2.19 35.04
N ILE A 487 0.72 1.28 35.48
CA ILE A 487 1.02 -0.15 35.67
C ILE A 487 0.75 -1.04 34.44
N LYS A 488 0.09 -0.56 33.39
CA LYS A 488 -0.29 -1.34 32.20
C LYS A 488 0.44 -0.88 30.94
N ALA A 489 0.48 -1.77 29.95
CA ALA A 489 0.93 -1.48 28.59
C ALA A 489 0.08 -2.23 27.57
N HIS A 490 0.11 -1.78 26.32
CA HIS A 490 -0.60 -2.43 25.23
C HIS A 490 0.05 -3.78 24.87
N MET A 491 -0.76 -4.71 24.41
CA MET A 491 -0.36 -6.03 23.96
C MET A 491 -1.32 -6.55 22.88
N SER A 492 -0.86 -7.54 22.13
CA SER A 492 -1.68 -8.23 21.14
C SER A 492 -1.70 -9.73 21.39
N SER A 493 -2.70 -10.44 20.86
CA SER A 493 -2.87 -11.88 21.13
C SER A 493 -3.57 -12.64 20.01
N VAL A 494 -3.35 -13.96 20.00
CA VAL A 494 -4.07 -14.94 19.18
C VAL A 494 -4.53 -16.08 20.09
N HIS A 495 -5.73 -16.62 19.88
CA HIS A 495 -6.38 -17.58 20.76
C HIS A 495 -7.12 -18.69 20.00
N THR A 496 -7.19 -19.89 20.57
CA THR A 496 -8.01 -21.01 20.04
C THR A 496 -9.53 -20.85 20.28
N TRP A 497 -9.97 -19.74 20.87
CA TRP A 497 -11.40 -19.48 21.14
C TRP A 497 -12.01 -18.37 20.27
N TYR A 498 -11.18 -17.61 19.56
CA TYR A 498 -11.61 -16.43 18.80
C TYR A 498 -10.97 -16.42 17.41
N ALA A 499 -11.76 -16.12 16.37
CA ALA A 499 -11.22 -15.85 15.04
C ALA A 499 -10.51 -14.48 14.94
N LYS A 500 -10.58 -13.65 15.99
CA LYS A 500 -10.11 -12.26 16.01
C LYS A 500 -8.70 -12.15 16.57
N TYR A 501 -7.85 -11.33 15.94
CA TYR A 501 -6.58 -10.90 16.54
C TYR A 501 -6.86 -9.91 17.67
N GLY A 502 -6.38 -10.19 18.87
CA GLY A 502 -6.61 -9.38 20.06
C GLY A 502 -5.69 -8.16 20.10
N ASN A 503 -6.24 -7.02 20.54
CA ASN A 503 -5.51 -5.80 20.88
C ASN A 503 -6.06 -5.31 22.23
N ASN A 504 -5.27 -5.42 23.30
CA ASN A 504 -5.71 -5.16 24.68
C ASN A 504 -4.59 -4.49 25.49
N GLN A 505 -4.84 -4.17 26.77
CA GLN A 505 -3.80 -3.77 27.73
C GLN A 505 -3.66 -4.78 28.86
N HIS A 506 -2.43 -5.04 29.31
CA HIS A 506 -2.16 -5.89 30.46
C HIS A 506 -1.11 -5.29 31.40
N HIS A 507 -1.00 -5.84 32.61
CA HIS A 507 -0.06 -5.33 33.61
C HIS A 507 1.39 -5.58 33.18
N LYS A 508 2.23 -4.51 33.19
CA LYS A 508 3.66 -4.49 32.84
C LYS A 508 4.53 -5.59 33.48
N ARG A 509 4.10 -6.18 34.59
CA ARG A 509 4.75 -7.34 35.25
C ARG A 509 4.59 -8.67 34.51
N SER A 510 3.71 -8.77 33.52
CA SER A 510 3.37 -10.06 32.87
C SER A 510 4.42 -10.49 31.85
N GLY A 511 4.73 -11.78 31.79
CA GLY A 511 5.65 -12.39 30.82
C GLY A 511 4.93 -12.72 29.52
N PHE A 512 5.21 -11.98 28.45
CA PHE A 512 4.71 -12.23 27.10
C PHE A 512 5.88 -12.31 26.10
N CYS A 513 5.61 -12.86 24.92
CA CYS A 513 6.60 -12.92 23.85
C CYS A 513 6.86 -11.54 23.22
N ILE A 514 7.90 -11.50 22.39
CA ILE A 514 8.25 -10.33 21.57
C ILE A 514 8.37 -10.80 20.11
N ARG A 515 7.65 -10.12 19.21
CA ARG A 515 8.04 -10.02 17.80
C ARG A 515 8.98 -8.84 17.65
N LEU A 516 9.93 -8.92 16.73
CA LEU A 516 10.60 -7.72 16.24
C LEU A 516 9.93 -7.28 14.95
N VAL A 517 9.83 -5.96 14.77
CA VAL A 517 9.40 -5.31 13.53
C VAL A 517 10.52 -4.39 13.04
N ARG A 518 10.62 -4.25 11.72
CA ARG A 518 11.46 -3.26 11.04
C ARG A 518 10.66 -2.64 9.91
N ASP A 519 10.51 -1.33 9.96
CA ASP A 519 9.95 -0.58 8.83
C ASP A 519 10.94 -0.64 7.66
N LEU A 520 10.42 -0.80 6.45
CA LEU A 520 11.24 -0.78 5.24
C LEU A 520 11.60 0.68 4.93
N GLU A 521 12.82 1.10 5.32
CA GLU A 521 13.39 2.40 4.97
C GLU A 521 13.27 2.67 3.46
N ASN A 522 12.60 3.76 3.08
CA ASN A 522 12.72 4.34 1.75
C ASN A 522 14.17 4.80 1.55
N LYS A 523 14.78 4.48 0.39
CA LYS A 523 16.24 4.60 0.19
C LYS A 523 16.73 6.01 -0.18
N GLU A 524 16.07 7.06 0.30
CA GLU A 524 16.32 8.44 -0.18
C GLU A 524 17.12 9.31 0.81
N ASP A 525 17.09 9.01 2.12
CA ASP A 525 17.62 9.91 3.17
C ASP A 525 19.01 9.58 3.74
N LYS A 526 20.03 9.45 2.87
CA LYS A 526 21.45 9.68 3.27
C LYS A 526 22.24 10.40 2.17
N LYS A 527 22.79 11.58 2.50
CA LYS A 527 23.71 12.35 1.66
C LYS A 527 25.13 12.31 2.24
N ASP A 528 26.11 12.10 1.38
CA ASP A 528 27.53 12.44 1.60
C ASP A 528 28.13 13.18 0.39
N GLU A 529 29.23 13.89 0.61
CA GLU A 529 29.66 15.01 -0.26
C GLU A 529 30.58 14.60 -1.41
N SER A 530 30.07 13.93 -2.44
CA SER A 530 30.67 13.99 -3.79
C SER A 530 29.67 13.64 -4.90
N GLY A 531 29.49 14.51 -5.88
CA GLY A 531 28.42 14.39 -6.88
C GLY A 531 28.79 13.55 -8.11
N LEU A 532 27.94 12.56 -8.42
CA LEU A 532 27.75 11.91 -9.74
C LEU A 532 26.33 11.29 -9.79
N PHE A 533 25.95 10.68 -10.92
CA PHE A 533 24.55 10.39 -11.31
C PHE A 533 23.66 9.59 -10.31
N SER A 534 22.36 9.92 -10.31
CA SER A 534 21.22 9.23 -9.67
C SER A 534 20.88 7.90 -10.38
N PRO A 535 20.20 6.92 -9.72
CA PRO A 535 18.75 6.79 -9.94
C PRO A 535 17.88 6.24 -8.77
N ASP A 536 16.66 6.79 -8.68
CA ASP A 536 15.32 6.19 -8.42
C ASP A 536 15.04 5.00 -7.45
N ASN A 537 13.79 5.03 -6.95
CA ASN A 537 12.91 3.92 -6.55
C ASN A 537 13.03 3.25 -5.16
N THR A 538 12.06 3.59 -4.29
CA THR A 538 11.39 2.62 -3.39
C THR A 538 9.86 2.74 -3.51
N GLY A 539 9.27 2.06 -4.48
CA GLY A 539 7.80 1.95 -4.61
C GLY A 539 7.18 0.99 -3.60
N THR A 540 6.27 1.48 -2.76
CA THR A 540 5.40 0.68 -1.89
C THR A 540 4.10 0.34 -2.62
N MET A 541 3.41 -0.74 -2.21
CA MET A 541 2.19 -1.18 -2.90
C MET A 541 0.96 -0.47 -2.32
N ASN A 542 0.26 0.28 -3.17
CA ASN A 542 -0.88 1.09 -2.75
C ASN A 542 -2.16 0.25 -2.49
N LEU A 543 -2.46 -0.03 -1.21
CA LEU A 543 -3.72 0.51 -0.67
C LEU A 543 -3.66 2.02 -0.88
N PRO A 544 -4.75 2.76 -1.20
CA PRO A 544 -4.66 4.16 -1.61
C PRO A 544 -3.86 4.97 -0.59
N THR A 545 -2.57 5.16 -0.89
CA THR A 545 -1.64 5.84 0.00
C THR A 545 -2.19 7.25 0.03
N ILE A 546 -2.53 7.72 1.23
CA ILE A 546 -3.00 9.08 1.43
C ILE A 546 -1.82 9.98 1.05
N THR A 547 -1.76 10.37 -0.22
CA THR A 547 -0.60 11.09 -0.71
C THR A 547 -0.68 12.51 -0.21
N ILE A 548 0.48 13.18 -0.21
CA ILE A 548 0.54 14.63 -0.04
C ILE A 548 -0.42 15.33 -1.02
N ASN A 549 -0.62 14.78 -2.22
CA ASN A 549 -1.55 15.33 -3.21
C ASN A 549 -3.02 15.03 -2.88
N ASP A 550 -3.35 13.91 -2.23
CA ASP A 550 -4.70 13.63 -1.73
C ASP A 550 -5.06 14.56 -0.56
N ILE A 551 -4.17 14.74 0.41
CA ILE A 551 -4.36 15.73 1.48
C ILE A 551 -4.41 17.16 0.91
N ARG A 552 -3.67 17.50 -0.15
CA ARG A 552 -3.80 18.80 -0.83
C ARG A 552 -5.15 19.00 -1.54
N LYS A 553 -5.93 17.96 -1.88
CA LYS A 553 -7.25 18.13 -2.51
C LYS A 553 -8.18 18.89 -1.58
N GLY A 554 -8.63 20.06 -2.02
CA GLY A 554 -9.49 20.94 -1.22
C GLY A 554 -8.79 21.65 -0.05
N LEU A 555 -7.44 21.65 0.02
CA LEU A 555 -6.71 22.43 1.01
C LEU A 555 -6.92 23.94 0.75
N VAL A 556 -7.48 24.64 1.74
CA VAL A 556 -7.82 26.06 1.69
C VAL A 556 -6.74 26.92 2.33
N ALA A 557 -6.21 26.51 3.48
CA ALA A 557 -5.14 27.21 4.17
C ALA A 557 -4.27 26.22 4.93
N TYR A 558 -2.98 26.54 5.05
CA TYR A 558 -2.08 25.88 5.98
C TYR A 558 -1.08 26.90 6.55
N TRP A 559 -1.11 27.06 7.87
CA TRP A 559 -0.23 27.92 8.64
C TRP A 559 0.67 27.08 9.55
N PRO A 560 1.98 26.95 9.26
CA PRO A 560 2.92 26.26 10.15
C PRO A 560 3.08 26.94 11.51
N LEU A 561 2.77 28.24 11.59
CA LEU A 561 3.01 29.11 12.76
C LEU A 561 4.49 29.30 13.17
N ASP A 562 5.42 28.58 12.53
CA ASP A 562 6.89 28.62 12.66
C ASP A 562 7.54 30.02 12.78
N ASN A 563 6.94 31.04 12.17
CA ASN A 563 7.50 32.38 12.01
C ASN A 563 6.39 33.44 12.11
N LEU A 564 6.71 34.58 12.75
CA LEU A 564 5.82 35.75 12.81
C LEU A 564 6.56 37.06 12.53
N SER A 565 5.93 37.93 11.74
CA SER A 565 6.35 39.32 11.51
C SER A 565 5.21 40.28 11.85
N THR A 566 4.60 40.94 10.87
CA THR A 566 3.22 41.45 10.94
C THR A 566 2.20 40.41 10.48
N THR A 567 2.66 39.36 9.80
CA THR A 567 1.89 38.18 9.39
C THR A 567 2.67 36.89 9.68
N THR A 568 1.95 35.77 9.68
CA THR A 568 2.51 34.41 9.53
C THR A 568 1.99 33.82 8.21
N PRO A 569 2.84 33.13 7.42
CA PRO A 569 2.51 32.77 6.04
C PRO A 569 1.51 31.61 5.95
N ASP A 570 0.70 31.65 4.90
CA ASP A 570 -0.08 30.50 4.41
C ASP A 570 0.74 29.80 3.32
N LEU A 571 0.99 28.50 3.51
CA LEU A 571 1.80 27.68 2.61
C LEU A 571 0.98 26.68 1.79
N SER A 572 -0.36 26.72 1.86
CA SER A 572 -1.24 26.02 0.91
C SER A 572 -1.06 26.53 -0.53
N GLY A 573 -0.67 27.80 -0.68
CA GLY A 573 -0.53 28.51 -1.94
C GLY A 573 -1.71 29.43 -2.28
N ASN A 574 -2.78 29.45 -1.46
CA ASN A 574 -3.96 30.30 -1.66
C ASN A 574 -3.77 31.74 -1.14
N ARG A 575 -2.68 31.99 -0.39
CA ARG A 575 -2.28 33.30 0.17
C ARG A 575 -3.19 33.82 1.29
N ASN A 576 -3.85 32.92 2.01
CA ASN A 576 -4.67 33.21 3.20
C ASN A 576 -3.82 33.61 4.42
N HIS A 577 -2.89 34.56 4.29
CA HIS A 577 -1.93 34.92 5.33
C HIS A 577 -2.64 35.47 6.58
N LEU A 578 -2.25 34.97 7.76
CA LEU A 578 -2.79 35.43 9.03
C LEU A 578 -2.06 36.69 9.49
N GLN A 579 -2.81 37.76 9.77
CA GLN A 579 -2.33 39.03 10.31
C GLN A 579 -2.23 38.97 11.84
N ALA A 580 -1.14 39.52 12.38
CA ALA A 580 -0.89 39.60 13.81
C ALA A 580 -1.63 40.77 14.46
N MET A 581 -2.34 40.50 15.56
CA MET A 581 -2.90 41.51 16.46
C MET A 581 -2.39 41.22 17.87
N ASN A 582 -1.66 42.18 18.46
CA ASN A 582 -1.02 42.03 19.78
C ASN A 582 -0.15 40.76 19.92
N LEU A 583 0.62 40.46 18.87
CA LEU A 583 1.62 39.40 18.81
C LEU A 583 2.88 39.92 18.11
N THR A 584 4.03 39.32 18.43
CA THR A 584 5.36 39.70 17.97
C THR A 584 6.23 38.46 17.72
N ALA A 585 7.41 38.64 17.13
CA ALA A 585 8.39 37.56 16.97
C ALA A 585 8.88 36.95 18.31
N ALA A 586 8.64 37.60 19.46
CA ALA A 586 8.95 37.03 20.78
C ALA A 586 7.87 36.06 21.29
N ASP A 587 6.70 36.04 20.67
CA ASP A 587 5.60 35.13 20.97
C ASP A 587 5.68 33.83 20.15
N VAL A 588 6.68 33.71 19.26
CA VAL A 588 7.08 32.48 18.57
C VAL A 588 7.94 31.65 19.54
N VAL A 589 7.49 30.44 19.86
CA VAL A 589 8.10 29.54 20.86
C VAL A 589 8.21 28.12 20.34
N SER A 590 9.01 27.25 20.99
CA SER A 590 9.16 25.85 20.56
C SER A 590 7.81 25.13 20.52
N GLY A 591 7.49 24.58 19.35
CA GLY A 591 6.20 23.98 19.05
C GLY A 591 6.08 22.50 19.41
N LYS A 592 5.13 21.86 18.75
CA LYS A 592 5.02 20.42 18.54
C LYS A 592 5.77 19.99 17.29
N GLN A 593 5.72 20.81 16.22
CA GLN A 593 6.50 20.63 14.99
C GLN A 593 7.06 21.98 14.56
N GLY A 594 8.37 22.20 14.74
CA GLY A 594 8.96 23.54 14.51
C GLY A 594 8.63 24.51 15.66
N ASN A 595 8.07 25.68 15.35
CA ASN A 595 7.66 26.68 16.33
C ASN A 595 6.14 26.95 16.33
N ALA A 596 5.58 27.13 17.53
CA ALA A 596 4.20 27.51 17.78
C ALA A 596 4.06 29.00 18.13
N ILE A 597 2.84 29.51 18.09
CA ILE A 597 2.50 30.85 18.61
C ILE A 597 1.90 30.75 20.01
N SER A 598 2.45 31.54 20.93
CA SER A 598 2.00 31.70 22.31
C SER A 598 0.96 32.81 22.44
N PHE A 599 -0.28 32.45 22.75
CA PHE A 599 -1.38 33.40 22.96
C PHE A 599 -1.48 33.80 24.44
N ASN A 600 -1.66 35.10 24.70
CA ASN A 600 -1.49 35.67 26.04
C ASN A 600 -2.69 35.53 26.99
N GLY A 601 -3.87 35.12 26.52
CA GLY A 601 -5.10 35.08 27.31
C GLY A 601 -5.80 36.44 27.52
N ILE A 602 -5.40 37.48 26.77
CA ILE A 602 -5.87 38.86 26.95
C ILE A 602 -6.37 39.45 25.63
N ASN A 603 -5.51 39.54 24.62
CA ASN A 603 -5.78 40.28 23.39
C ASN A 603 -4.95 39.86 22.16
N SER A 604 -4.07 38.87 22.27
CA SER A 604 -3.33 38.29 21.15
C SER A 604 -4.26 37.52 20.20
N LEU A 605 -4.26 37.83 18.91
CA LEU A 605 -5.00 37.12 17.87
C LEU A 605 -4.18 36.98 16.57
N LEU A 606 -4.47 35.92 15.81
CA LEU A 606 -4.13 35.82 14.39
C LEU A 606 -5.43 35.89 13.56
N LEU A 607 -5.41 36.66 12.46
CA LEU A 607 -6.62 37.09 11.74
C LEU A 607 -6.50 36.93 10.22
N CYS A 608 -7.47 36.29 9.56
CA CYS A 608 -7.58 36.29 8.10
C CYS A 608 -8.99 36.72 7.67
N PHE A 609 -9.08 37.85 6.95
CA PHE A 609 -10.34 38.29 6.36
C PHE A 609 -10.63 37.48 5.09
N ALA A 610 -11.89 37.10 4.89
CA ALA A 610 -12.31 36.35 3.71
C ALA A 610 -12.25 37.24 2.45
N GLU A 611 -11.50 36.81 1.43
CA GLU A 611 -11.42 37.46 0.13
C GLU A 611 -12.09 36.60 -0.96
N ASN A 612 -12.60 37.23 -2.02
CA ASN A 612 -13.30 36.54 -3.09
C ASN A 612 -12.41 35.48 -3.76
N GLY A 613 -12.77 34.21 -3.61
CA GLY A 613 -12.03 33.08 -4.15
C GLY A 613 -10.88 32.57 -3.28
N SER A 614 -10.67 33.10 -2.06
CA SER A 614 -9.61 32.63 -1.16
C SER A 614 -9.92 31.25 -0.53
N GLY A 615 -11.18 30.81 -0.59
CA GLY A 615 -11.65 29.55 -0.02
C GLY A 615 -11.99 29.61 1.47
N LEU A 616 -11.63 30.68 2.19
CA LEU A 616 -12.10 30.94 3.55
C LEU A 616 -13.42 31.73 3.55
N PRO A 617 -14.26 31.61 4.60
CA PRO A 617 -14.10 30.72 5.76
C PRO A 617 -14.52 29.26 5.48
N ALA A 618 -14.00 28.33 6.28
CA ALA A 618 -14.20 26.89 6.16
C ALA A 618 -15.68 26.47 6.18
N CYS A 619 -16.48 27.04 7.09
CA CYS A 619 -17.90 26.70 7.23
C CYS A 619 -18.81 27.22 6.12
N SER A 620 -18.27 27.97 5.14
CA SER A 620 -19.00 28.38 3.94
C SER A 620 -19.08 27.27 2.87
N HIS A 621 -18.38 26.14 3.06
CA HIS A 621 -18.46 24.97 2.19
C HIS A 621 -19.48 23.94 2.72
N PRO A 622 -20.13 23.13 1.85
CA PRO A 622 -21.07 22.09 2.29
C PRO A 622 -20.45 21.02 3.20
N ALA A 623 -19.14 20.81 3.08
CA ALA A 623 -18.33 19.96 3.95
C ALA A 623 -16.98 20.64 4.16
N CYS A 624 -16.39 20.52 5.35
CA CYS A 624 -15.11 21.14 5.67
C CYS A 624 -14.33 20.36 6.71
N THR A 625 -13.05 20.70 6.87
CA THR A 625 -12.21 20.20 7.95
C THR A 625 -11.33 21.33 8.49
N VAL A 626 -11.15 21.37 9.79
CA VAL A 626 -10.20 22.25 10.50
C VAL A 626 -9.38 21.38 11.45
N ALA A 627 -8.06 21.38 11.34
CA ALA A 627 -7.15 20.61 12.18
C ALA A 627 -6.00 21.47 12.70
N MET A 628 -5.54 21.21 13.93
CA MET A 628 -4.47 21.96 14.60
C MET A 628 -3.86 21.19 15.77
N TRP A 629 -2.61 21.52 16.12
CA TRP A 629 -2.04 21.16 17.42
C TRP A 629 -2.32 22.26 18.45
N VAL A 630 -2.71 21.87 19.66
CA VAL A 630 -2.99 22.78 20.79
C VAL A 630 -2.25 22.36 22.05
N LYS A 631 -1.91 23.34 22.88
CA LYS A 631 -1.41 23.16 24.25
C LYS A 631 -1.94 24.26 25.15
N GLY A 632 -3.04 23.96 25.84
CA GLY A 632 -3.69 24.86 26.80
C GLY A 632 -3.94 24.16 28.13
N SER A 633 -4.36 24.94 29.13
CA SER A 633 -4.70 24.44 30.47
C SER A 633 -6.21 24.52 30.74
N THR A 634 -6.70 23.72 31.70
CA THR A 634 -8.06 23.79 32.24
C THR A 634 -8.40 25.12 32.91
N ALA A 635 -7.41 25.98 33.18
CA ALA A 635 -7.64 27.36 33.66
C ALA A 635 -8.09 28.32 32.54
N ASN A 636 -8.06 27.90 31.27
CA ASN A 636 -8.73 28.61 30.18
C ASN A 636 -10.24 28.45 30.30
N GLU A 637 -10.91 29.39 30.96
CA GLU A 637 -12.37 29.47 30.93
C GLU A 637 -12.84 30.08 29.59
N THR A 638 -13.41 29.28 28.69
CA THR A 638 -13.92 29.68 27.36
C THR A 638 -12.89 30.18 26.33
N GLY A 639 -11.59 29.87 26.48
CA GLY A 639 -10.57 30.26 25.50
C GLY A 639 -10.84 29.63 24.11
N ARG A 640 -10.92 30.46 23.07
CA ARG A 640 -11.24 30.02 21.69
C ARG A 640 -9.94 29.78 20.94
N VAL A 641 -9.63 28.53 20.60
CA VAL A 641 -8.43 28.21 19.80
C VAL A 641 -8.63 28.60 18.34
N PHE A 642 -9.85 28.40 17.82
CA PHE A 642 -10.26 28.73 16.46
C PHE A 642 -11.68 29.28 16.46
N SER A 643 -11.94 30.32 15.65
CA SER A 643 -13.29 30.76 15.34
C SER A 643 -13.45 31.33 13.93
N GLU A 644 -14.66 31.22 13.39
CA GLU A 644 -15.08 31.91 12.17
C GLU A 644 -16.28 32.79 12.49
N THR A 645 -16.20 34.08 12.16
CA THR A 645 -17.13 35.11 12.63
C THR A 645 -17.27 36.24 11.61
N THR A 646 -18.18 37.18 11.86
CA THR A 646 -18.07 38.55 11.35
C THR A 646 -17.60 39.48 12.46
N ASN A 647 -17.40 40.77 12.17
CA ASN A 647 -17.20 41.80 13.20
C ASN A 647 -18.49 42.11 14.00
N ALA A 648 -19.53 41.27 13.91
CA ALA A 648 -20.80 41.38 14.62
C ALA A 648 -21.03 40.17 15.55
N ARG A 649 -22.26 39.97 16.05
CA ARG A 649 -22.56 38.85 16.95
C ARG A 649 -22.57 37.49 16.26
N SER A 650 -23.04 37.47 15.03
CA SER A 650 -23.42 36.25 14.31
C SER A 650 -23.08 36.44 12.83
N PRO A 651 -22.76 35.36 12.09
CA PRO A 651 -22.59 33.99 12.57
C PRO A 651 -21.38 33.82 13.51
N LEU A 652 -21.27 32.65 14.12
CA LEU A 652 -20.10 32.22 14.87
C LEU A 652 -19.92 30.70 14.77
N VAL A 653 -18.78 30.23 14.29
CA VAL A 653 -18.23 28.90 14.57
C VAL A 653 -17.11 29.05 15.59
N ALA A 654 -17.00 28.15 16.56
CA ALA A 654 -16.00 28.22 17.62
C ALA A 654 -15.57 26.83 18.09
N ILE A 655 -14.26 26.55 18.03
CA ILE A 655 -13.60 25.42 18.71
C ILE A 655 -12.88 26.00 19.94
N SER A 656 -13.08 25.41 21.12
CA SER A 656 -12.67 26.04 22.36
C SER A 656 -12.47 25.10 23.55
N THR A 657 -11.88 25.64 24.60
CA THR A 657 -12.05 25.15 25.97
C THR A 657 -13.45 25.53 26.49
N ASP A 658 -14.01 24.76 27.42
CA ASP A 658 -15.28 25.09 28.07
C ASP A 658 -15.13 25.30 29.58
N ARG A 659 -15.62 26.45 30.04
CA ARG A 659 -15.75 26.84 31.45
C ARG A 659 -16.62 25.89 32.28
N ARG A 660 -17.49 25.09 31.65
CA ARG A 660 -18.32 24.07 32.33
C ARG A 660 -17.72 22.67 32.29
N ALA A 661 -16.57 22.47 31.63
CA ALA A 661 -15.87 21.20 31.53
C ALA A 661 -14.46 21.32 32.17
N PRO A 662 -14.34 21.24 33.51
CA PRO A 662 -13.08 21.43 34.23
C PRO A 662 -12.01 20.37 33.93
N GLU A 663 -12.36 19.36 33.14
CA GLU A 663 -11.53 18.22 32.73
C GLU A 663 -10.72 18.50 31.44
N GLY A 664 -10.93 19.64 30.76
CA GLY A 664 -10.09 20.06 29.62
C GLY A 664 -10.45 19.45 28.27
N VAL A 665 -11.73 19.12 28.05
CA VAL A 665 -12.26 18.61 26.76
C VAL A 665 -12.44 19.72 25.72
N VAL A 666 -12.61 19.34 24.45
CA VAL A 666 -12.90 20.25 23.34
C VAL A 666 -14.40 20.55 23.28
N ASP A 667 -14.75 21.83 23.16
CA ASP A 667 -16.13 22.34 23.02
C ASP A 667 -16.32 23.02 21.66
N LEU A 668 -17.26 22.50 20.88
CA LEU A 668 -17.73 23.07 19.61
C LEU A 668 -19.04 23.83 19.83
N TYR A 669 -19.07 25.09 19.39
CA TYR A 669 -20.26 25.93 19.40
C TYR A 669 -20.48 26.56 18.01
N MET A 670 -21.72 26.52 17.51
CA MET A 670 -22.08 27.05 16.19
C MET A 670 -23.39 27.84 16.22
N ARG A 671 -23.42 29.01 15.58
CA ARG A 671 -24.57 29.91 15.46
C ARG A 671 -24.66 30.52 14.06
N ALA A 672 -25.84 30.37 13.45
CA ALA A 672 -26.20 30.89 12.14
C ALA A 672 -26.30 32.43 12.11
N ASP A 673 -26.36 33.00 10.90
CA ASP A 673 -26.45 34.44 10.65
C ASP A 673 -27.63 35.10 11.39
N ASN A 674 -28.75 34.39 11.46
CA ASN A 674 -30.00 34.82 12.11
C ASN A 674 -30.03 34.60 13.64
N ASP A 675 -28.86 34.43 14.27
CA ASP A 675 -28.66 34.16 15.70
C ASP A 675 -29.14 32.77 16.20
N THR A 676 -29.65 31.91 15.32
CA THR A 676 -30.04 30.52 15.66
C THR A 676 -28.81 29.70 16.06
N THR A 677 -28.82 29.12 17.26
CA THR A 677 -27.76 28.18 17.67
C THR A 677 -27.95 26.85 16.96
N LEU A 678 -26.96 26.44 16.17
CA LEU A 678 -26.94 25.18 15.41
C LEU A 678 -26.32 24.04 16.24
N VAL A 679 -25.22 24.35 16.94
CA VAL A 679 -24.53 23.43 17.86
C VAL A 679 -24.35 24.16 19.19
N SER A 680 -24.97 23.63 20.25
CA SER A 680 -25.05 24.28 21.55
C SER A 680 -24.07 23.69 22.56
N HIS A 681 -22.78 24.00 22.40
CA HIS A 681 -21.70 23.52 23.27
C HIS A 681 -21.60 22.00 23.31
N HIS A 682 -21.23 21.40 22.17
CA HIS A 682 -20.99 19.97 22.06
C HIS A 682 -19.57 19.64 22.54
N ARG A 683 -19.44 18.67 23.45
CA ARG A 683 -18.17 18.33 24.12
C ARG A 683 -17.64 16.98 23.67
N THR A 684 -16.34 16.88 23.47
CA THR A 684 -15.66 15.58 23.37
C THR A 684 -15.71 14.83 24.71
N SER A 685 -15.66 13.50 24.62
CA SER A 685 -15.29 12.59 25.72
C SER A 685 -13.77 12.59 25.99
N LEU A 686 -12.98 12.99 24.99
CA LEU A 686 -11.51 13.09 25.05
C LEU A 686 -11.03 14.47 25.54
N VAL A 687 -9.88 14.49 26.21
CA VAL A 687 -9.22 15.67 26.81
C VAL A 687 -8.12 16.20 25.90
N ALA A 688 -8.03 17.52 25.72
CA ALA A 688 -7.01 18.18 24.90
C ALA A 688 -6.33 19.41 25.57
N PHE A 689 -6.75 19.78 26.79
CA PHE A 689 -6.32 21.01 27.47
C PHE A 689 -5.79 20.75 28.90
N ASP A 690 -4.89 19.78 29.05
CA ASP A 690 -4.24 19.39 30.31
C ASP A 690 -2.81 19.96 30.49
N ASN A 691 -2.33 20.78 29.55
CA ASN A 691 -0.96 21.27 29.32
C ASN A 691 -0.01 20.33 28.54
N ALA A 692 -0.45 19.20 28.00
CA ALA A 692 0.26 18.46 26.96
C ALA A 692 -0.03 19.02 25.54
N TRP A 693 0.68 18.52 24.54
CA TRP A 693 0.42 18.81 23.13
C TRP A 693 -0.56 17.78 22.57
N HIS A 694 -1.74 18.23 22.15
CA HIS A 694 -2.78 17.39 21.55
C HIS A 694 -3.15 17.87 20.15
N HIS A 695 -3.43 16.94 19.24
CA HIS A 695 -3.94 17.25 17.91
C HIS A 695 -5.46 17.19 17.93
N ILE A 696 -6.12 18.30 17.61
CA ILE A 696 -7.58 18.36 17.53
C ILE A 696 -8.02 18.57 16.08
N ALA A 697 -9.10 17.89 15.68
CA ALA A 697 -9.73 18.12 14.39
C ALA A 697 -11.25 18.18 14.53
N TRP A 698 -11.86 19.09 13.77
CA TRP A 698 -13.28 19.12 13.48
C TRP A 698 -13.47 18.83 11.99
N VAL A 699 -14.30 17.85 11.67
CA VAL A 699 -14.69 17.50 10.30
C VAL A 699 -16.20 17.59 10.20
N ASP A 700 -16.72 18.32 9.22
CA ASP A 700 -18.15 18.40 8.94
C ASP A 700 -18.47 17.87 7.54
N ASP A 701 -19.47 16.98 7.44
CA ASP A 701 -20.17 16.65 6.19
C ASP A 701 -21.66 17.00 6.33
N GLN A 702 -22.03 18.20 5.87
CA GLN A 702 -23.43 18.64 5.74
C GLN A 702 -24.23 18.51 7.05
N GLY A 703 -23.62 18.85 8.19
CA GLY A 703 -24.19 18.77 9.53
C GLY A 703 -23.88 17.48 10.29
N LYS A 704 -23.16 16.52 9.68
CA LYS A 704 -22.61 15.34 10.35
C LYS A 704 -21.19 15.64 10.86
N ALA A 705 -21.11 16.31 11.99
CA ALA A 705 -19.83 16.68 12.59
C ALA A 705 -19.15 15.49 13.31
N ARG A 706 -17.86 15.31 13.04
CA ARG A 706 -16.94 14.44 13.79
C ARG A 706 -15.88 15.31 14.47
N LEU A 707 -15.58 15.00 15.72
CA LEU A 707 -14.47 15.60 16.47
C LEU A 707 -13.43 14.53 16.76
N TYR A 708 -12.16 14.92 16.78
CA TYR A 708 -11.04 14.02 17.06
C TYR A 708 -10.09 14.66 18.06
N VAL A 709 -9.49 13.83 18.91
CA VAL A 709 -8.31 14.18 19.71
C VAL A 709 -7.26 13.09 19.51
N ASP A 710 -6.04 13.50 19.18
CA ASP A 710 -4.91 12.64 18.84
C ASP A 710 -5.23 11.56 17.79
N GLY A 711 -5.99 11.96 16.76
CA GLY A 711 -6.45 11.10 15.66
C GLY A 711 -7.57 10.13 16.04
N ILE A 712 -7.89 10.00 17.32
CA ILE A 712 -8.98 9.16 17.83
C ILE A 712 -10.30 9.90 17.61
N LEU A 713 -11.23 9.29 16.88
CA LEU A 713 -12.60 9.76 16.72
C LEU A 713 -13.32 9.76 18.08
N ASP A 714 -13.88 10.91 18.45
CA ASP A 714 -14.63 11.05 19.70
C ASP A 714 -15.97 10.30 19.64
N THR A 715 -16.34 9.62 20.74
CA THR A 715 -17.54 8.78 20.78
C THR A 715 -18.84 9.56 21.02
N ASN A 716 -18.76 10.85 21.40
CA ASN A 716 -19.93 11.73 21.42
C ASN A 716 -20.21 12.22 19.98
N GLY A 717 -20.81 11.37 19.15
CA GLY A 717 -21.20 11.72 17.78
C GLY A 717 -22.13 12.93 17.73
N LEU A 718 -21.90 13.84 16.78
CA LEU A 718 -22.69 15.05 16.60
C LEU A 718 -23.43 15.03 15.26
N THR A 719 -24.70 15.40 15.27
CA THR A 719 -25.45 15.70 14.05
C THR A 719 -26.41 16.86 14.31
N TYR A 720 -26.39 17.85 13.43
CA TYR A 720 -27.28 19.02 13.50
C TYR A 720 -27.83 19.33 12.10
N THR A 721 -28.84 20.20 12.03
CA THR A 721 -29.36 20.69 10.74
C THR A 721 -28.57 21.95 10.33
N PRO A 722 -27.88 21.97 9.17
CA PRO A 722 -27.20 23.17 8.69
C PRO A 722 -28.15 24.37 8.53
N GLY A 723 -27.63 25.57 8.79
CA GLY A 723 -28.32 26.84 8.60
C GLY A 723 -27.43 27.83 7.84
N PRO A 724 -27.97 28.99 7.44
CA PRO A 724 -27.19 30.02 6.76
C PRO A 724 -26.06 30.50 7.68
N ILE A 725 -24.82 30.42 7.18
CA ILE A 725 -23.61 30.77 7.92
C ILE A 725 -22.63 31.45 6.94
N THR A 726 -22.52 32.78 7.02
CA THR A 726 -21.65 33.60 6.17
C THR A 726 -20.70 34.46 7.01
N PRO A 727 -19.66 33.87 7.63
CA PRO A 727 -18.62 34.65 8.30
C PRO A 727 -17.75 35.38 7.27
N THR A 728 -16.98 36.36 7.74
CA THR A 728 -16.03 37.14 6.89
C THR A 728 -14.63 37.21 7.49
N LEU A 729 -14.39 36.50 8.59
CA LEU A 729 -13.15 36.53 9.36
C LEU A 729 -12.89 35.15 9.97
N THR A 730 -11.68 34.62 9.73
CA THR A 730 -11.10 33.46 10.41
C THR A 730 -10.15 33.96 11.49
N VAL A 731 -10.22 33.39 12.70
CA VAL A 731 -9.46 33.87 13.88
C VAL A 731 -8.84 32.69 14.63
N LEU A 732 -7.56 32.81 15.00
CA LEU A 732 -6.93 31.96 16.01
C LEU A 732 -6.74 32.74 17.32
N GLY A 733 -6.92 32.04 18.44
CA GLY A 733 -6.66 32.57 19.79
C GLY A 733 -7.76 33.43 20.42
N GLY A 734 -8.94 33.55 19.78
CA GLY A 734 -10.07 34.30 20.33
C GLY A 734 -11.21 34.51 19.31
N VAL A 735 -12.00 35.55 19.52
CA VAL A 735 -12.99 36.10 18.56
C VAL A 735 -12.78 37.61 18.48
N LEU A 736 -12.70 38.18 17.28
CA LEU A 736 -12.73 39.63 17.07
C LEU A 736 -14.15 40.06 16.70
N ARG A 737 -14.76 40.93 17.52
CA ARG A 737 -16.15 41.38 17.35
C ARG A 737 -16.34 42.81 17.85
N TYR A 738 -17.00 43.65 17.08
CA TYR A 738 -17.10 45.11 17.31
C TYR A 738 -15.73 45.80 17.51
N ASN A 739 -14.68 45.24 16.91
CA ASN A 739 -13.25 45.58 17.13
C ASN A 739 -12.72 45.26 18.54
N GLU A 740 -13.46 44.53 19.38
CA GLU A 740 -13.01 44.02 20.68
C GLU A 740 -12.56 42.56 20.57
N VAL A 741 -11.53 42.19 21.33
CA VAL A 741 -11.10 40.79 21.48
C VAL A 741 -11.93 40.13 22.59
N LEU A 742 -12.68 39.09 22.24
CA LEU A 742 -13.53 38.34 23.16
C LEU A 742 -13.06 36.88 23.24
N PHE A 743 -13.25 36.28 24.42
CA PHE A 743 -12.93 34.87 24.69
C PHE A 743 -11.48 34.46 24.30
N PRO A 744 -10.45 35.25 24.67
CA PRO A 744 -9.06 34.99 24.29
C PRO A 744 -8.55 33.68 24.87
N PHE A 745 -7.68 32.99 24.14
CA PHE A 745 -6.99 31.77 24.55
C PHE A 745 -5.63 32.09 25.19
N GLN A 746 -5.26 31.32 26.20
CA GLN A 746 -3.96 31.33 26.87
C GLN A 746 -3.29 29.97 26.72
N GLY A 747 -2.33 29.88 25.79
CA GLY A 747 -1.69 28.62 25.45
C GLY A 747 -1.00 28.71 24.10
N LEU A 748 -0.51 27.56 23.62
CA LEU A 748 0.15 27.46 22.33
C LEU A 748 -0.81 26.87 21.29
N ILE A 749 -0.74 27.37 20.06
CA ILE A 749 -1.35 26.76 18.87
C ILE A 749 -0.23 26.61 17.84
N ASP A 750 -0.25 25.47 17.14
CA ASP A 750 0.78 25.04 16.18
C ASP A 750 0.10 24.33 15.00
N ASP A 751 0.77 24.32 13.84
CA ASP A 751 0.45 23.51 12.66
C ASP A 751 -1.06 23.50 12.31
N VAL A 752 -1.60 24.61 11.79
CA VAL A 752 -3.05 24.79 11.57
C VAL A 752 -3.42 24.67 10.10
N ALA A 753 -4.33 23.76 9.74
CA ALA A 753 -4.79 23.57 8.35
C ALA A 753 -6.32 23.48 8.21
N ILE A 754 -6.80 23.89 7.04
CA ILE A 754 -8.23 23.99 6.69
C ILE A 754 -8.49 23.40 5.31
N TRP A 755 -9.60 22.67 5.15
CA TRP A 755 -10.07 22.14 3.88
C TRP A 755 -11.53 22.48 3.59
N SER A 756 -11.86 22.66 2.30
CA SER A 756 -13.22 22.74 1.74
C SER A 756 -13.85 21.37 1.47
N ARG A 757 -13.44 20.35 2.24
CA ARG A 757 -14.02 19.00 2.23
C ARG A 757 -13.92 18.35 3.60
N ALA A 758 -14.74 17.33 3.82
CA ALA A 758 -14.52 16.40 4.91
C ALA A 758 -13.28 15.52 4.64
N LEU A 759 -12.43 15.34 5.65
CA LEU A 759 -11.43 14.27 5.68
C LEU A 759 -12.05 12.95 6.18
N SER A 760 -11.50 11.82 5.72
CA SER A 760 -11.76 10.50 6.30
C SER A 760 -10.98 10.30 7.61
N ASP A 761 -11.37 9.32 8.43
CA ASP A 761 -10.71 9.04 9.71
C ASP A 761 -9.21 8.71 9.51
N ALA A 762 -8.89 8.03 8.40
CA ALA A 762 -7.53 7.72 7.99
C ALA A 762 -6.74 8.96 7.56
N GLU A 763 -7.37 9.95 6.92
CA GLU A 763 -6.71 11.21 6.54
C GLU A 763 -6.46 12.12 7.74
N VAL A 764 -7.40 12.19 8.71
CA VAL A 764 -7.16 12.88 9.98
C VAL A 764 -6.02 12.22 10.76
N SER A 765 -5.99 10.88 10.78
CA SER A 765 -4.91 10.11 11.40
C SER A 765 -3.56 10.32 10.69
N PHE A 766 -3.54 10.36 9.36
CA PHE A 766 -2.35 10.64 8.57
C PHE A 766 -1.80 12.04 8.88
N VAL A 767 -2.66 13.06 8.78
CA VAL A 767 -2.35 14.47 9.05
C VAL A 767 -1.67 14.68 10.40
N MET A 768 -2.21 14.09 11.47
CA MET A 768 -1.59 14.17 12.79
C MET A 768 -0.18 13.56 12.80
N ASN A 769 -0.01 12.37 12.22
CA ASN A 769 1.23 11.61 12.32
C ASN A 769 2.36 12.15 11.42
N THR A 770 2.03 12.77 10.28
CA THR A 770 3.04 13.29 9.33
C THR A 770 3.34 14.78 9.48
N GLY A 771 2.43 15.54 10.09
CA GLY A 771 2.48 17.00 10.05
C GLY A 771 2.25 17.58 8.66
N PHE A 772 2.29 18.91 8.59
CA PHE A 772 1.92 19.67 7.39
C PHE A 772 3.10 20.26 6.60
N SER A 773 4.34 20.15 7.10
CA SER A 773 5.57 20.58 6.41
C SER A 773 5.65 20.08 4.94
N ASN A 774 5.18 18.86 4.69
CA ASN A 774 5.12 18.24 3.37
C ASN A 774 4.02 18.79 2.44
N LEU A 775 3.01 19.51 2.94
CA LEU A 775 1.97 20.13 2.10
C LEU A 775 2.47 21.37 1.34
N THR A 776 3.55 21.98 1.81
CA THR A 776 4.08 23.26 1.30
C THR A 776 4.37 23.23 -0.20
N ARG A 777 4.10 24.34 -0.88
CA ARG A 777 4.35 24.51 -2.32
C ARG A 777 5.69 25.24 -2.49
N GLU A 778 6.69 24.60 -3.10
CA GLU A 778 7.95 25.28 -3.41
C GLU A 778 7.68 26.47 -4.34
N ILE A 779 7.95 27.68 -3.85
CA ILE A 779 7.96 28.89 -4.66
C ILE A 779 9.33 28.98 -5.32
N THR A 780 9.51 28.30 -6.45
CA THR A 780 10.60 28.58 -7.37
C THR A 780 10.48 30.05 -7.81
N LYS A 781 11.36 30.90 -7.29
CA LYS A 781 11.54 32.25 -7.82
C LYS A 781 12.13 32.14 -9.23
N ASN A 782 11.60 32.94 -10.15
CA ASN A 782 12.14 33.14 -11.49
C ASN A 782 13.58 33.66 -11.46
#